data_AF-A0A9W9C2E8-F1
#
_entry.id   AF-A0A9W9C2E8-F1
#
_cell.length_a   1.000
_cell.length_b   1.000
_cell.length_c   1.000
_cell.angle_alpha   90.00
_cell.angle_beta   90.00
_cell.angle_gamma   90.00
#
_symmetry.space_group_name_H-M   'P 1'
#
loop_
_entity.id
_entity.type
_entity.pdbx_description
1 polymer ?
#
loop_
_entity_poly.entity_id
_entity_poly.type
_entity_poly.pdbx_seq_one_letter_code
_entity_poly.pdbx_strand_id
1 'polypeptide(L)'
;MAAEAKAAWDAHVDTRTGKPLPKAAEPSELTKLRNALGHPFKKMAGVIGAAAAPVPDTGDGSKIAPEDDPTILKKIADGLGDLSYLGVDNVKTLLEIQKDKMMGGYTDDKTYLMEGLIRTAAALPDNSKMRDELTNTFVTQLWNDLEHPPQSYLGAKYQYRTADGSNNSLIHPQLGAAGTPYARTVKPSMMQTPARPDAGVVFDSIMTRKHAELHPNRISSMLFYIASIIIHDCFRTEHTEDGLDSNSLTSSYLDLAPLYGSNQKEQDAIRTMKDGRIHPDCFSENRLLFFPPGVGAILIMFNRFHNHVVENLATINELGRFTKPSAEPPKPTGKQEDDEKAMAKWKAAWVRHDNDLFQTGRLITCGLYVNIILIDYVRTILDLNRTDSNWQLNPRAEVKDLPLGVGNQVSAEFNLVYRWHSTVSDRDEKWTQELMKKMWPNKDYRKLTKDEFMEGLHDVYKKDYKSNPAERNFANLKRNADGTLSDDDLAEILTSSIEDCANSFGPNRVPEVFRVIEMMGIEQARKWNLGSLNEFRKYFHLEPHRTFEDVTSDKYVQQQLKHLYDHPDKIEIYPGIVVEDAKNAMAPGSGLCPPYTVSRAVLSDAVALVRGDRFYTHDYNPRTLTNWGYSLVQYDTGIDNGCVFYKLFLDALPNHFTNNSVYVHYPLTIPSAMEESLKDLGKAELYDFSKPKKSSHPQLVKEYKVATEIMKDQETFKVTWGEAMEYIMGNASKDFMLAGDGKKNAESRAMVSKALYVPDWEKEIRSYYTAKTRELLAEKSAKIANFNQVDIIRDVGNLAHVHFCAELFMLPLKTEERPHGIFTEAELYMIMSGVFALIFFDVNPAGSFPLHIKAHKATEILGNVVAKNVEAIAHSGILSKITQAIWPNDSALKSYGIHFIERLLKSGIEPEKLVYGHMLGTAGGMVSNQGQLFGQTIEYYLLGAGKKHWADIQKLAQDDSDASFQSLQRYFLEGSRLAGETAVVRAAAKDTTVTDSGRTLNIKAGEKVFINLRAASHDPAIFPNPDEVDLNRPMDSYIHLGYGPHQCLGLPMAKITLTCMLKEVARLKNLRPAAGEQGKLHKVEKEMYPGEKYPYHAYLTENWDMYFPFPCALKVCWDD
;
A
#
# COMPACT_ATOMS: atom_id res chain seq x y z
N MET A 1 -60.11 0.39 -2.13
CA MET A 1 -59.01 0.61 -1.16
C MET A 1 -58.29 -0.68 -0.75
N ALA A 2 -58.77 -1.53 0.18
CA ALA A 2 -58.02 -2.74 0.59
C ALA A 2 -57.83 -3.79 -0.54
N ALA A 3 -58.81 -3.91 -1.44
CA ALA A 3 -58.73 -4.82 -2.59
C ALA A 3 -57.84 -4.29 -3.73
N GLU A 4 -57.73 -2.97 -3.90
CA GLU A 4 -56.83 -2.33 -4.89
C GLU A 4 -55.38 -2.33 -4.41
N ALA A 5 -55.14 -2.12 -3.12
CA ALA A 5 -53.81 -2.27 -2.49
C ALA A 5 -53.31 -3.72 -2.55
N LYS A 6 -54.22 -4.69 -2.38
CA LYS A 6 -53.92 -6.12 -2.57
C LYS A 6 -53.67 -6.48 -4.04
N ALA A 7 -54.42 -5.90 -4.98
CA ALA A 7 -54.18 -6.11 -6.41
C ALA A 7 -52.85 -5.50 -6.89
N ALA A 8 -52.42 -4.38 -6.30
CA ALA A 8 -51.09 -3.79 -6.55
C ALA A 8 -49.96 -4.64 -5.92
N TRP A 9 -50.22 -5.27 -4.77
CA TRP A 9 -49.31 -6.21 -4.11
C TRP A 9 -49.17 -7.53 -4.89
N ASP A 10 -50.28 -8.10 -5.37
CA ASP A 10 -50.29 -9.36 -6.11
C ASP A 10 -49.72 -9.20 -7.54
N ALA A 11 -49.58 -7.97 -8.04
CA ALA A 11 -48.89 -7.63 -9.30
C ALA A 11 -47.35 -7.53 -9.14
N HIS A 12 -46.82 -7.85 -7.96
CA HIS A 12 -45.39 -7.80 -7.67
C HIS A 12 -44.62 -8.80 -8.56
N VAL A 13 -43.85 -8.25 -9.50
CA VAL A 13 -42.87 -9.00 -10.29
C VAL A 13 -41.66 -9.27 -9.41
N ASP A 14 -41.32 -10.54 -9.23
CA ASP A 14 -40.01 -10.94 -8.73
C ASP A 14 -38.94 -10.50 -9.73
N THR A 15 -38.32 -9.34 -9.48
CA THR A 15 -37.29 -8.73 -10.34
C THR A 15 -35.88 -9.15 -9.97
N ARG A 16 -35.68 -10.26 -9.23
CA ARG A 16 -34.35 -10.74 -8.81
C ARG A 16 -33.38 -10.95 -9.99
N THR A 17 -33.89 -11.11 -11.22
CA THR A 17 -33.12 -10.89 -12.45
C THR A 17 -32.99 -9.40 -12.73
N GLY A 18 -32.16 -8.71 -11.94
CA GLY A 18 -31.85 -7.28 -12.13
C GLY A 18 -31.45 -6.95 -13.57
N LYS A 19 -31.57 -5.67 -13.95
CA LYS A 19 -31.15 -5.18 -15.29
C LYS A 19 -29.70 -5.59 -15.59
N PRO A 20 -29.33 -5.84 -16.86
CA PRO A 20 -27.95 -6.09 -17.24
C PRO A 20 -27.03 -5.00 -16.68
N LEU A 21 -25.86 -5.39 -16.18
CA LEU A 21 -24.88 -4.45 -15.64
C LEU A 21 -24.55 -3.38 -16.69
N PRO A 22 -24.41 -2.10 -16.30
CA PRO A 22 -24.02 -1.06 -17.23
C PRO A 22 -22.62 -1.40 -17.79
N LYS A 23 -22.50 -1.38 -19.11
CA LYS A 23 -21.18 -1.41 -19.76
C LYS A 23 -20.62 0.00 -19.80
N ALA A 24 -19.31 0.11 -19.64
CA ALA A 24 -18.62 1.35 -19.95
C ALA A 24 -18.94 1.75 -21.40
N ALA A 25 -19.10 3.06 -21.64
CA ALA A 25 -19.29 3.55 -23.00
C ALA A 25 -18.14 3.06 -23.88
N GLU A 26 -18.47 2.43 -25.02
CA GLU A 26 -17.48 1.97 -25.99
C GLU A 26 -16.53 3.14 -26.34
N PRO A 27 -15.21 2.93 -26.27
CA PRO A 27 -14.27 3.97 -26.67
C PRO A 27 -14.58 4.38 -28.11
N SER A 28 -14.47 5.67 -28.42
CA SER A 28 -14.63 6.11 -29.82
C SER A 28 -13.70 5.30 -30.75
N GLU A 29 -14.10 5.11 -32.02
CA GLU A 29 -13.26 4.39 -33.00
C GLU A 29 -11.84 4.98 -33.10
N LEU A 30 -11.70 6.29 -32.90
CA LEU A 30 -10.41 6.98 -32.80
C LEU A 30 -9.60 6.52 -31.58
N THR A 31 -10.26 6.37 -30.43
CA THR A 31 -9.64 5.86 -29.19
C THR A 31 -9.25 4.39 -29.32
N LYS A 32 -10.09 3.54 -29.93
CA LYS A 32 -9.78 2.13 -30.20
C LYS A 32 -8.57 1.99 -31.13
N LEU A 33 -8.55 2.73 -32.23
CA LEU A 33 -7.44 2.76 -33.17
C LEU A 33 -6.16 3.27 -32.50
N ARG A 34 -6.25 4.31 -31.66
CA ARG A 34 -5.12 4.85 -30.89
C ARG A 34 -4.59 3.86 -29.85
N ASN A 35 -5.46 3.06 -29.23
CA ASN A 35 -5.06 2.02 -28.27
C ASN A 35 -4.41 0.83 -28.97
N ALA A 36 -4.98 0.37 -30.10
CA ALA A 36 -4.47 -0.76 -30.89
C ALA A 36 -3.12 -0.45 -31.55
N LEU A 37 -2.97 0.71 -32.18
CA LEU A 37 -1.69 1.16 -32.76
C LEU A 37 -0.71 1.65 -31.69
N GLY A 38 -1.23 2.23 -30.62
CA GLY A 38 -0.43 2.92 -29.61
C GLY A 38 0.22 2.01 -28.59
N HIS A 39 -0.32 0.83 -28.24
CA HIS A 39 0.29 0.06 -27.16
C HIS A 39 1.67 -0.55 -27.52
N PRO A 40 1.84 -1.20 -28.69
CA PRO A 40 3.14 -1.68 -29.15
C PRO A 40 4.07 -0.51 -29.50
N PHE A 41 3.52 0.54 -30.14
CA PHE A 41 4.29 1.72 -30.53
C PHE A 41 4.75 2.57 -29.35
N LYS A 42 3.93 2.77 -28.30
CA LYS A 42 4.31 3.45 -27.05
C LYS A 42 5.33 2.66 -26.26
N LYS A 43 5.22 1.32 -26.20
CA LYS A 43 6.28 0.49 -25.60
C LYS A 43 7.61 0.69 -26.34
N MET A 44 7.60 0.63 -27.67
CA MET A 44 8.79 0.87 -28.49
C MET A 44 9.31 2.31 -28.39
N ALA A 45 8.43 3.32 -28.48
CA ALA A 45 8.78 4.73 -28.40
C ALA A 45 9.26 5.14 -27.00
N GLY A 46 8.69 4.54 -25.94
CA GLY A 46 9.17 4.69 -24.58
C GLY A 46 10.56 4.09 -24.40
N VAL A 47 10.84 2.93 -25.01
CA VAL A 47 12.18 2.33 -25.04
C VAL A 47 13.18 3.21 -25.81
N ILE A 48 12.78 3.76 -26.97
CA ILE A 48 13.62 4.68 -27.76
C ILE A 48 13.86 5.99 -27.00
N GLY A 49 12.83 6.54 -26.35
CA GLY A 49 12.93 7.76 -25.54
C GLY A 49 13.80 7.56 -24.30
N ALA A 50 13.66 6.42 -23.62
CA ALA A 50 14.52 6.03 -22.49
C ALA A 50 15.99 5.87 -22.94
N ALA A 51 16.22 5.30 -24.12
CA ALA A 51 17.55 5.19 -24.73
C ALA A 51 18.15 6.55 -25.14
N ALA A 52 17.32 7.54 -25.48
CA ALA A 52 17.77 8.88 -25.90
C ALA A 52 17.96 9.87 -24.74
N ALA A 53 17.37 9.63 -23.57
CA ALA A 53 17.55 10.48 -22.40
C ALA A 53 19.04 10.55 -21.97
N PRO A 54 19.52 11.62 -21.31
CA PRO A 54 20.85 11.60 -20.72
C PRO A 54 20.96 10.57 -19.57
N VAL A 55 22.19 10.21 -19.22
CA VAL A 55 22.47 9.50 -17.95
C VAL A 55 22.18 10.49 -16.81
N PRO A 56 21.50 10.09 -15.72
CA PRO A 56 21.24 10.99 -14.61
C PRO A 56 22.54 11.42 -13.92
N ASP A 57 22.64 12.69 -13.54
CA ASP A 57 23.80 13.28 -12.84
C ASP A 57 23.52 13.46 -11.33
N THR A 58 22.61 12.66 -10.76
CA THR A 58 22.36 12.66 -9.31
C THR A 58 23.35 11.72 -8.60
N GLY A 59 23.68 12.03 -7.34
CA GLY A 59 24.63 11.23 -6.56
C GLY A 59 24.18 9.80 -6.21
N ASP A 60 22.95 9.41 -6.55
CA ASP A 60 22.40 8.06 -6.42
C ASP A 60 22.03 7.43 -7.77
N GLY A 61 22.32 8.10 -8.90
CA GLY A 61 22.00 7.65 -10.25
C GLY A 61 20.50 7.61 -10.57
N SER A 62 19.65 8.15 -9.71
CA SER A 62 18.21 8.30 -9.96
C SER A 62 17.88 9.50 -10.85
N LYS A 63 16.73 9.48 -11.52
CA LYS A 63 16.26 10.66 -12.26
C LYS A 63 15.50 11.55 -11.30
N ILE A 64 15.81 12.84 -11.29
CA ILE A 64 14.86 13.85 -10.80
C ILE A 64 13.63 13.73 -11.69
N ALA A 65 12.46 13.48 -11.09
CA ALA A 65 11.22 13.37 -11.84
C ALA A 65 11.07 14.64 -12.69
N PRO A 66 10.87 14.54 -14.02
CA PRO A 66 10.60 15.72 -14.81
C PRO A 66 9.33 16.36 -14.27
N GLU A 67 9.35 17.66 -14.04
CA GLU A 67 8.10 18.41 -13.88
C GLU A 67 7.23 18.14 -15.12
N ASP A 68 5.96 17.83 -14.91
CA ASP A 68 4.97 17.74 -15.98
C ASP A 68 4.88 19.13 -16.65
N ASP A 69 5.76 19.44 -17.61
CA ASP A 69 5.68 20.66 -18.43
C ASP A 69 4.86 20.34 -19.69
N PRO A 70 3.56 20.70 -19.76
CA PRO A 70 2.71 20.31 -20.86
C PRO A 70 2.94 21.16 -22.12
N THR A 71 3.98 22.01 -22.21
CA THR A 71 4.01 23.05 -23.26
C THR A 71 5.37 23.60 -23.71
N ILE A 72 6.47 22.81 -23.73
CA ILE A 72 7.72 23.31 -24.34
C ILE A 72 7.58 23.58 -25.85
N LEU A 73 6.82 22.77 -26.59
CA LEU A 73 6.57 22.97 -28.03
C LEU A 73 5.55 24.08 -28.36
N LYS A 74 4.77 24.54 -27.37
CA LYS A 74 3.74 25.58 -27.57
C LYS A 74 4.28 26.99 -27.29
N LYS A 75 5.29 27.12 -26.43
CA LYS A 75 5.88 28.41 -25.99
C LYS A 75 6.82 29.06 -27.00
N ILE A 76 7.28 28.35 -28.03
CA ILE A 76 8.18 28.91 -29.06
C ILE A 76 7.40 29.60 -30.19
N ALA A 77 6.10 29.33 -30.35
CA ALA A 77 5.32 29.80 -31.49
C ALA A 77 4.63 31.18 -31.30
N ASP A 78 4.42 31.66 -30.07
CA ASP A 78 3.54 32.81 -29.81
C ASP A 78 4.26 34.08 -29.27
N GLY A 79 5.60 34.12 -29.26
CA GLY A 79 6.37 35.15 -28.54
C GLY A 79 7.29 36.06 -29.36
N LEU A 80 7.14 36.13 -30.69
CA LEU A 80 8.00 36.94 -31.55
C LEU A 80 7.18 37.82 -32.50
N GLY A 81 6.68 38.93 -31.95
CA GLY A 81 6.10 40.03 -32.68
C GLY A 81 5.94 41.21 -31.73
N ASP A 82 6.63 42.30 -32.02
CA ASP A 82 6.62 43.59 -31.32
C ASP A 82 7.36 43.66 -29.99
N LEU A 83 8.64 44.05 -30.06
CA LEU A 83 9.33 44.87 -29.04
C LEU A 83 10.64 45.43 -29.63
N SER A 84 10.53 46.17 -30.73
CA SER A 84 11.48 47.24 -31.02
C SER A 84 10.96 48.51 -30.37
N TYR A 85 11.80 49.26 -29.64
CA TYR A 85 11.60 50.64 -29.14
C TYR A 85 11.56 50.91 -27.62
N LEU A 86 12.14 50.10 -26.72
CA LEU A 86 12.39 50.55 -25.33
C LEU A 86 13.71 50.02 -24.73
N GLY A 87 14.38 50.86 -23.93
CA GLY A 87 15.72 50.62 -23.35
C GLY A 87 15.79 49.42 -22.40
N VAL A 88 16.94 48.73 -22.43
CA VAL A 88 17.01 47.26 -22.42
C VAL A 88 17.02 46.59 -21.02
N ASP A 89 17.32 47.30 -19.94
CA ASP A 89 17.61 46.60 -18.66
C ASP A 89 16.47 46.61 -17.62
N ASN A 90 15.52 47.56 -17.64
CA ASN A 90 14.41 47.60 -16.67
C ASN A 90 13.08 47.02 -17.20
N VAL A 91 12.91 46.98 -18.53
CA VAL A 91 11.68 46.46 -19.19
C VAL A 91 11.69 44.94 -19.28
N LYS A 92 12.88 44.32 -19.38
CA LYS A 92 13.05 42.87 -19.43
C LYS A 92 12.51 42.18 -18.18
N THR A 93 12.84 42.71 -17.01
CA THR A 93 12.34 42.23 -15.70
C THR A 93 10.82 42.31 -15.60
N LEU A 94 10.20 43.38 -16.10
CA LEU A 94 8.73 43.55 -16.10
C LEU A 94 8.01 42.55 -17.02
N LEU A 95 8.59 42.26 -18.20
CA LEU A 95 8.07 41.27 -19.14
C LEU A 95 8.24 39.83 -18.62
N GLU A 96 9.35 39.53 -17.94
CA GLU A 96 9.58 38.23 -17.30
C GLU A 96 8.58 37.98 -16.17
N ILE A 97 8.23 38.98 -15.36
CA ILE A 97 7.19 38.86 -14.31
C ILE A 97 5.82 38.58 -14.91
N GLN A 98 5.44 39.26 -15.99
CA GLN A 98 4.13 39.06 -16.61
C GLN A 98 4.04 37.66 -17.25
N LYS A 99 5.17 37.18 -17.78
CA LYS A 99 5.32 35.82 -18.31
C LYS A 99 5.24 34.77 -17.21
N ASP A 100 5.98 34.91 -16.12
CA ASP A 100 6.01 33.92 -15.02
C ASP A 100 4.67 33.87 -14.28
N LYS A 101 4.04 35.02 -14.04
CA LYS A 101 2.72 35.11 -13.40
C LYS A 101 1.59 34.56 -14.28
N MET A 102 1.71 34.63 -15.61
CA MET A 102 0.78 33.97 -16.54
C MET A 102 1.03 32.47 -16.66
N MET A 103 2.26 32.01 -16.49
CA MET A 103 2.63 30.61 -16.72
C MET A 103 2.61 29.75 -15.45
N GLY A 104 2.54 30.35 -14.26
CA GLY A 104 2.41 29.62 -12.99
C GLY A 104 3.60 28.69 -12.68
N GLY A 105 4.75 28.91 -13.33
CA GLY A 105 5.97 28.13 -13.10
C GLY A 105 6.77 28.66 -11.90
N TYR A 106 7.75 27.87 -11.46
CA TYR A 106 8.69 28.29 -10.41
C TYR A 106 9.64 29.38 -10.93
N THR A 107 9.94 30.37 -10.08
CA THR A 107 10.91 31.42 -10.37
C THR A 107 12.33 30.90 -10.15
N ASP A 108 13.20 30.98 -11.16
CA ASP A 108 14.64 30.73 -10.98
C ASP A 108 15.31 31.96 -10.35
N ASP A 109 15.51 31.93 -9.04
CA ASP A 109 16.14 33.01 -8.27
C ASP A 109 17.55 33.36 -8.76
N LYS A 110 18.25 32.44 -9.46
CA LYS A 110 19.58 32.72 -10.06
C LYS A 110 19.52 33.75 -11.19
N THR A 111 18.33 34.04 -11.72
CA THR A 111 18.13 35.10 -12.71
C THR A 111 18.12 36.50 -12.08
N TYR A 112 18.16 36.60 -10.74
CA TYR A 112 18.09 37.86 -9.99
C TYR A 112 16.86 38.71 -10.36
N LEU A 113 15.75 38.06 -10.72
CA LEU A 113 14.51 38.73 -11.12
C LEU A 113 14.00 39.64 -9.98
N MET A 114 14.10 39.16 -8.74
CA MET A 114 13.67 39.88 -7.54
C MET A 114 14.52 41.13 -7.30
N GLU A 115 15.84 41.03 -7.41
CA GLU A 115 16.75 42.16 -7.28
C GLU A 115 16.58 43.14 -8.44
N GLY A 116 16.29 42.67 -9.65
CA GLY A 116 15.93 43.50 -10.80
C GLY A 116 14.70 44.35 -10.53
N LEU A 117 13.68 43.78 -9.89
CA LEU A 117 12.47 44.48 -9.44
C LEU A 117 12.79 45.57 -8.42
N ILE A 118 13.57 45.23 -7.40
CA ILE A 118 13.97 46.16 -6.34
C ILE A 118 14.78 47.32 -6.94
N ARG A 119 15.74 47.03 -7.84
CA ARG A 119 16.53 48.06 -8.55
C ARG A 119 15.64 49.00 -9.37
N THR A 120 14.64 48.44 -10.06
CA THR A 120 13.70 49.22 -10.87
C THR A 120 12.84 50.12 -9.99
N ALA A 121 12.27 49.60 -8.90
CA ALA A 121 11.49 50.38 -7.94
C ALA A 121 12.33 51.48 -7.27
N ALA A 122 13.58 51.19 -6.91
CA ALA A 122 14.51 52.13 -6.28
C ALA A 122 14.97 53.26 -7.23
N ALA A 123 15.01 53.01 -8.54
CA ALA A 123 15.41 54.02 -9.54
C ALA A 123 14.30 55.04 -9.86
N LEU A 124 13.06 54.81 -9.40
CA LEU A 124 11.92 55.68 -9.68
C LEU A 124 11.78 56.82 -8.63
N PRO A 125 11.37 58.04 -9.04
CA PRO A 125 11.18 59.18 -8.12
C PRO A 125 10.18 58.90 -6.99
N ASP A 126 10.36 59.58 -5.84
CA ASP A 126 9.53 59.40 -4.63
C ASP A 126 8.02 59.66 -4.81
N ASN A 127 7.61 60.37 -5.87
CA ASN A 127 6.21 60.68 -6.20
C ASN A 127 5.69 59.90 -7.42
N SER A 128 6.40 58.84 -7.84
CA SER A 128 6.04 58.03 -9.00
C SER A 128 4.94 57.01 -8.66
N LYS A 129 3.78 57.10 -9.31
CA LYS A 129 2.71 56.08 -9.20
C LYS A 129 3.20 54.68 -9.58
N MET A 130 4.08 54.58 -10.58
CA MET A 130 4.65 53.31 -11.02
C MET A 130 5.52 52.66 -9.93
N ARG A 131 6.24 53.49 -9.15
CA ARG A 131 7.00 52.99 -7.99
C ARG A 131 6.06 52.42 -6.94
N ASP A 132 5.01 53.17 -6.60
CA ASP A 132 4.02 52.73 -5.62
C ASP A 132 3.32 51.43 -6.06
N GLU A 133 2.94 51.31 -7.34
CA GLU A 133 2.34 50.09 -7.89
C GLU A 133 3.29 48.89 -7.84
N LEU A 134 4.55 49.07 -8.21
CA LEU A 134 5.57 48.01 -8.13
C LEU A 134 5.84 47.60 -6.69
N THR A 135 6.01 48.56 -5.79
CA THR A 135 6.20 48.30 -4.36
C THR A 135 4.99 47.60 -3.75
N ASN A 136 3.77 48.04 -4.05
CA ASN A 136 2.55 47.38 -3.55
C ASN A 136 2.40 45.96 -4.08
N THR A 137 2.71 45.73 -5.36
CA THR A 137 2.70 44.38 -5.96
C THR A 137 3.73 43.49 -5.28
N PHE A 138 4.94 44.02 -5.03
CA PHE A 138 6.03 43.31 -4.38
C PHE A 138 5.70 42.98 -2.92
N VAL A 139 5.17 43.94 -2.15
CA VAL A 139 4.71 43.71 -0.77
C VAL A 139 3.58 42.67 -0.74
N THR A 140 2.64 42.71 -1.68
CA THR A 140 1.55 41.72 -1.78
C THR A 140 2.08 40.33 -2.07
N GLN A 141 3.08 40.21 -2.95
CA GLN A 141 3.73 38.93 -3.24
C GLN A 141 4.45 38.40 -1.99
N LEU A 142 5.35 39.19 -1.39
CA LEU A 142 6.08 38.79 -0.17
C LEU A 142 5.16 38.42 0.99
N TRP A 143 4.03 39.11 1.13
CA TRP A 143 3.01 38.77 2.13
C TRP A 143 2.34 37.42 1.81
N ASN A 144 2.01 37.15 0.55
CA ASN A 144 1.36 35.92 0.13
C ASN A 144 2.33 34.72 -0.02
N ASP A 145 3.64 34.95 -0.08
CA ASP A 145 4.68 33.90 -0.06
C ASP A 145 4.71 33.17 1.30
N LEU A 146 4.15 33.79 2.36
CA LEU A 146 3.95 33.19 3.66
C LEU A 146 2.46 32.92 3.92
N GLU A 147 2.17 31.80 4.56
CA GLU A 147 0.79 31.48 4.94
C GLU A 147 0.33 32.28 6.16
N HIS A 148 -0.85 32.88 6.05
CA HIS A 148 -1.47 33.67 7.11
C HIS A 148 -2.95 33.27 7.32
N PRO A 149 -3.31 32.62 8.44
CA PRO A 149 -2.46 32.15 9.54
C PRO A 149 -1.60 30.93 9.15
N PRO A 150 -0.56 30.59 9.94
CA PRO A 150 0.25 29.38 9.71
C PRO A 150 -0.61 28.12 9.69
N GLN A 151 -0.36 27.21 8.75
CA GLN A 151 -1.15 25.98 8.57
C GLN A 151 -0.59 24.75 9.32
N SER A 152 0.58 24.86 9.96
CA SER A 152 1.15 23.79 10.80
C SER A 152 2.02 24.36 11.93
N TYR A 153 2.17 23.61 13.02
CA TYR A 153 2.92 24.02 14.22
C TYR A 153 3.90 22.95 14.68
N LEU A 154 5.09 23.39 15.11
CA LEU A 154 6.04 22.55 15.83
C LEU A 154 5.62 22.43 17.30
N GLY A 155 5.41 21.20 17.81
CA GLY A 155 5.18 20.95 19.23
C GLY A 155 4.35 19.70 19.51
N ALA A 156 4.62 19.03 20.65
CA ALA A 156 3.99 17.76 21.03
C ALA A 156 2.45 17.83 21.08
N LYS A 157 1.88 19.01 21.39
CA LYS A 157 0.43 19.22 21.42
C LYS A 157 -0.25 19.02 20.05
N TYR A 158 0.46 19.33 18.96
CA TYR A 158 -0.12 19.32 17.60
C TYR A 158 0.34 18.14 16.76
N GLN A 159 1.26 17.33 17.28
CA GLN A 159 1.88 16.21 16.58
C GLN A 159 0.89 15.07 16.26
N TYR A 160 -0.15 14.90 17.08
CA TYR A 160 -1.09 13.79 16.99
C TYR A 160 -2.54 14.26 17.04
N ARG A 161 -3.46 13.41 16.56
CA ARG A 161 -4.91 13.56 16.76
C ARG A 161 -5.21 13.46 18.26
N THR A 162 -5.91 14.43 18.82
CA THR A 162 -6.44 14.29 20.19
C THR A 162 -7.53 13.21 20.22
N ALA A 163 -7.84 12.69 21.40
CA ALA A 163 -8.83 11.62 21.53
C ALA A 163 -10.28 12.09 21.23
N ASP A 164 -10.56 13.40 21.35
CA ASP A 164 -11.86 14.02 21.09
C ASP A 164 -11.94 14.75 19.73
N GLY A 165 -10.87 14.74 18.94
CA GLY A 165 -10.80 15.46 17.66
C GLY A 165 -10.54 16.97 17.75
N SER A 166 -10.39 17.54 18.95
CA SER A 166 -9.98 18.94 19.13
C SER A 166 -8.59 19.24 18.56
N ASN A 167 -8.32 20.51 18.27
CA ASN A 167 -7.09 21.00 17.63
C ASN A 167 -6.82 20.40 16.23
N ASN A 168 -7.81 19.83 15.55
CA ASN A 168 -7.68 19.49 14.14
C ASN A 168 -7.67 20.77 13.29
N SER A 169 -8.67 21.64 13.45
CA SER A 169 -8.54 23.03 13.01
C SER A 169 -7.61 23.80 13.94
N LEU A 170 -6.55 24.37 13.39
CA LEU A 170 -5.61 25.21 14.15
C LEU A 170 -6.16 26.63 14.39
N ILE A 171 -7.11 27.08 13.55
CA ILE A 171 -7.78 28.37 13.66
C ILE A 171 -8.93 28.29 14.67
N HIS A 172 -9.67 27.18 14.67
CA HIS A 172 -10.80 26.95 15.56
C HIS A 172 -10.63 25.63 16.33
N PRO A 173 -9.87 25.59 17.44
CA PRO A 173 -9.48 24.35 18.10
C PRO A 173 -10.61 23.44 18.59
N GLN A 174 -11.83 23.94 18.75
CA GLN A 174 -12.99 23.14 19.17
C GLN A 174 -13.90 22.72 17.99
N LEU A 175 -13.60 23.19 16.78
CA LEU A 175 -14.37 22.83 15.59
C LEU A 175 -14.22 21.33 15.32
N GLY A 176 -15.34 20.62 15.25
CA GLY A 176 -15.41 19.18 15.02
C GLY A 176 -15.08 18.31 16.23
N ALA A 177 -14.89 18.88 17.42
CA ALA A 177 -14.61 18.08 18.61
C ALA A 177 -15.85 17.31 19.08
N ALA A 178 -15.64 16.13 19.65
CA ALA A 178 -16.70 15.35 20.29
C ALA A 178 -17.33 16.13 21.46
N GLY A 179 -18.64 15.94 21.67
CA GLY A 179 -19.44 16.68 22.65
C GLY A 179 -19.93 18.05 22.17
N THR A 180 -19.78 18.37 20.88
CA THR A 180 -20.23 19.66 20.31
C THR A 180 -21.54 19.52 19.51
N PRO A 181 -22.35 20.59 19.40
CA PRO A 181 -23.59 20.57 18.61
C PRO A 181 -23.37 20.25 17.13
N TYR A 182 -24.32 19.54 16.51
CA TYR A 182 -24.38 19.42 15.06
C TYR A 182 -24.49 20.80 14.40
N ALA A 183 -23.80 20.97 13.27
CA ALA A 183 -24.03 22.12 12.41
C ALA A 183 -25.43 22.07 11.78
N ARG A 184 -25.87 23.22 11.25
CA ARG A 184 -27.04 23.32 10.38
C ARG A 184 -26.61 23.86 9.03
N THR A 185 -26.91 23.11 7.98
CA THR A 185 -26.53 23.45 6.62
C THR A 185 -27.60 24.31 5.96
N VAL A 186 -28.87 23.99 6.19
CA VAL A 186 -30.00 24.58 5.48
C VAL A 186 -30.84 25.42 6.43
N LYS A 187 -31.13 26.66 6.01
CA LYS A 187 -32.04 27.55 6.71
C LYS A 187 -33.48 27.06 6.54
N PRO A 188 -34.20 26.65 7.62
CA PRO A 188 -35.61 26.32 7.55
C PRO A 188 -36.43 27.61 7.48
N SER A 189 -36.72 28.06 6.27
CA SER A 189 -37.40 29.32 5.99
C SER A 189 -38.89 29.15 5.65
N MET A 190 -39.27 27.96 5.20
CA MET A 190 -40.62 27.64 4.79
C MET A 190 -41.54 27.41 5.99
N MET A 191 -42.73 28.00 5.93
CA MET A 191 -43.79 27.73 6.89
C MET A 191 -44.29 26.28 6.76
N GLN A 192 -44.10 25.50 7.82
CA GLN A 192 -44.54 24.11 7.90
C GLN A 192 -45.88 24.00 8.63
N THR A 193 -46.71 23.02 8.27
CA THR A 193 -47.93 22.70 9.02
C THR A 193 -47.55 22.17 10.42
N PRO A 194 -48.07 22.74 11.53
CA PRO A 194 -47.76 22.25 12.87
C PRO A 194 -48.25 20.82 13.12
N ALA A 195 -49.43 20.48 12.59
CA ALA A 195 -49.98 19.13 12.61
C ALA A 195 -49.37 18.28 11.48
N ARG A 196 -48.14 17.81 11.68
CA ARG A 196 -47.45 16.91 10.74
C ARG A 196 -48.05 15.49 10.81
N PRO A 197 -47.97 14.69 9.73
CA PRO A 197 -48.41 13.30 9.75
C PRO A 197 -47.73 12.46 10.84
N ASP A 198 -48.42 11.45 11.35
CA ASP A 198 -47.82 10.48 12.27
C ASP A 198 -46.62 9.78 11.63
N ALA A 199 -45.51 9.65 12.37
CA ALA A 199 -44.26 9.10 11.83
C ALA A 199 -44.40 7.61 11.44
N GLY A 200 -45.19 6.84 12.19
CA GLY A 200 -45.48 5.44 11.89
C GLY A 200 -46.31 5.32 10.60
N VAL A 201 -47.33 6.15 10.45
CA VAL A 201 -48.14 6.22 9.22
C VAL A 201 -47.27 6.60 8.01
N VAL A 202 -46.36 7.57 8.16
CA VAL A 202 -45.40 7.92 7.08
C VAL A 202 -44.55 6.70 6.71
N PHE A 203 -43.93 6.03 7.69
CA PHE A 203 -43.12 4.84 7.41
C PHE A 203 -43.94 3.75 6.69
N ASP A 204 -45.08 3.36 7.25
CA ASP A 204 -45.93 2.27 6.76
C ASP A 204 -46.45 2.50 5.34
N SER A 205 -46.65 3.78 4.99
CA SER A 205 -47.27 4.21 3.74
C SER A 205 -46.27 4.40 2.61
N ILE A 206 -45.05 4.89 2.87
CA ILE A 206 -44.12 5.30 1.79
C ILE A 206 -42.69 4.75 1.91
N MET A 207 -42.27 4.26 3.08
CA MET A 207 -40.88 3.80 3.29
C MET A 207 -40.77 2.27 3.37
N THR A 208 -41.75 1.60 3.97
CA THR A 208 -41.66 0.15 4.26
C THR A 208 -41.44 -0.69 3.01
N ARG A 209 -40.51 -1.65 3.11
CA ARG A 209 -40.18 -2.63 2.08
C ARG A 209 -41.42 -3.42 1.69
N LYS A 210 -41.94 -3.15 0.49
CA LYS A 210 -43.00 -3.97 -0.12
C LYS A 210 -42.41 -5.07 -1.00
N HIS A 211 -41.19 -4.85 -1.50
CA HIS A 211 -40.43 -5.81 -2.26
C HIS A 211 -38.92 -5.59 -2.17
N ALA A 212 -38.16 -6.68 -2.24
CA ALA A 212 -36.71 -6.65 -2.32
C ALA A 212 -36.26 -6.53 -3.79
N GLU A 213 -35.24 -5.72 -4.04
CA GLU A 213 -34.57 -5.62 -5.33
C GLU A 213 -33.09 -5.52 -5.07
N LEU A 214 -32.33 -6.44 -5.66
CA LEU A 214 -30.88 -6.44 -5.53
C LEU A 214 -30.30 -5.15 -6.11
N HIS A 215 -29.25 -4.66 -5.49
CA HIS A 215 -28.56 -3.47 -5.91
C HIS A 215 -28.19 -3.55 -7.41
N PRO A 216 -28.50 -2.54 -8.23
CA PRO A 216 -28.37 -2.63 -9.69
C PRO A 216 -26.93 -2.90 -10.16
N ASN A 217 -25.93 -2.39 -9.43
CA ASN A 217 -24.51 -2.66 -9.68
C ASN A 217 -23.93 -3.86 -8.92
N ARG A 218 -24.79 -4.66 -8.25
CA ARG A 218 -24.40 -5.83 -7.45
C ARG A 218 -23.36 -5.51 -6.37
N ILE A 219 -23.55 -4.37 -5.71
CA ILE A 219 -22.73 -3.94 -4.58
C ILE A 219 -22.91 -4.92 -3.43
N SER A 220 -21.79 -5.31 -2.82
CA SER A 220 -21.77 -6.19 -1.65
C SER A 220 -22.25 -5.45 -0.39
N SER A 221 -22.80 -6.17 0.58
CA SER A 221 -23.06 -5.69 1.95
C SER A 221 -21.82 -5.06 2.60
N MET A 222 -20.61 -5.45 2.20
CA MET A 222 -19.35 -4.87 2.65
C MET A 222 -19.26 -3.34 2.44
N LEU A 223 -19.84 -2.81 1.35
CA LEU A 223 -19.87 -1.36 1.13
C LEU A 223 -20.67 -0.66 2.23
N PHE A 224 -21.82 -1.23 2.60
CA PHE A 224 -22.68 -0.68 3.64
C PHE A 224 -22.12 -0.91 5.04
N TYR A 225 -21.24 -1.90 5.23
CA TYR A 225 -20.49 -2.07 6.46
C TYR A 225 -19.42 -1.00 6.66
N ILE A 226 -18.66 -0.67 5.61
CA ILE A 226 -17.75 0.48 5.62
C ILE A 226 -18.53 1.78 5.84
N ALA A 227 -19.67 1.94 5.17
CA ALA A 227 -20.55 3.09 5.41
C ALA A 227 -20.98 3.16 6.90
N SER A 228 -21.36 2.04 7.51
CA SER A 228 -21.72 1.99 8.94
C SER A 228 -20.58 2.43 9.85
N ILE A 229 -19.33 2.05 9.53
CA ILE A 229 -18.14 2.52 10.27
C ILE A 229 -17.97 4.03 10.10
N ILE A 230 -18.00 4.55 8.87
CA ILE A 230 -17.89 5.99 8.57
C ILE A 230 -18.98 6.78 9.32
N ILE A 231 -20.21 6.29 9.30
CA ILE A 231 -21.35 6.93 9.97
C ILE A 231 -21.11 6.97 11.48
N HIS A 232 -20.67 5.88 12.08
CA HIS A 232 -20.41 5.82 13.52
C HIS A 232 -19.13 6.57 13.94
N ASP A 233 -18.25 6.88 12.98
CA ASP A 233 -17.08 7.74 13.16
C ASP A 233 -17.46 9.22 13.28
N CYS A 234 -18.49 9.64 12.55
CA CYS A 234 -18.89 11.05 12.51
C CYS A 234 -20.16 11.36 13.32
N PHE A 235 -21.02 10.37 13.58
CA PHE A 235 -22.34 10.58 14.15
C PHE A 235 -22.61 9.72 15.38
N ARG A 236 -22.69 10.37 16.54
CA ARG A 236 -23.16 9.77 17.79
C ARG A 236 -24.01 10.76 18.57
N THR A 237 -25.30 10.82 18.28
CA THR A 237 -26.21 11.78 18.92
C THR A 237 -26.31 11.53 20.42
N GLU A 238 -26.13 12.58 21.23
CA GLU A 238 -26.39 12.57 22.67
C GLU A 238 -27.90 12.46 22.94
N HIS A 239 -28.28 11.79 24.03
CA HIS A 239 -29.67 11.73 24.48
C HIS A 239 -29.79 12.45 25.82
N THR A 240 -30.45 13.61 25.82
CA THR A 240 -30.56 14.52 26.97
C THR A 240 -31.96 14.47 27.58
N GLU A 241 -32.06 14.80 28.87
CA GLU A 241 -33.37 14.85 29.58
C GLU A 241 -34.30 15.94 29.01
N ASP A 242 -33.74 17.02 28.46
CA ASP A 242 -34.51 18.07 27.77
C ASP A 242 -34.94 17.67 26.34
N GLY A 243 -34.44 16.53 25.84
CA GLY A 243 -34.80 15.94 24.57
C GLY A 243 -34.37 16.72 23.33
N LEU A 244 -33.46 17.69 23.46
CA LEU A 244 -32.88 18.45 22.34
C LEU A 244 -31.94 17.61 21.47
N ASP A 245 -31.23 16.65 22.07
CA ASP A 245 -30.42 15.62 21.41
C ASP A 245 -29.58 16.19 20.25
N SER A 246 -28.88 17.31 20.49
CA SER A 246 -28.25 18.11 19.43
C SER A 246 -26.72 18.00 19.35
N ASN A 247 -26.08 17.40 20.35
CA ASN A 247 -24.64 17.18 20.38
C ASN A 247 -24.25 15.87 19.70
N SER A 248 -23.11 15.86 19.00
CA SER A 248 -22.43 14.63 18.60
C SER A 248 -21.39 14.27 19.65
N LEU A 249 -21.49 13.10 20.25
CA LEU A 249 -20.52 12.51 21.20
C LEU A 249 -19.31 11.89 20.51
N THR A 250 -19.15 12.11 19.21
CA THR A 250 -17.97 11.73 18.43
C THR A 250 -17.48 12.91 17.61
N SER A 251 -16.25 12.82 17.10
CA SER A 251 -15.64 13.90 16.35
C SER A 251 -16.31 14.07 14.97
N SER A 252 -16.13 15.22 14.33
CA SER A 252 -16.57 15.46 12.95
C SER A 252 -15.49 15.09 11.91
N TYR A 253 -14.51 14.28 12.32
CA TYR A 253 -13.39 13.87 11.49
C TYR A 253 -13.44 12.36 11.26
N LEU A 254 -12.80 11.90 10.19
CA LEU A 254 -12.65 10.47 9.91
C LEU A 254 -11.45 9.93 10.72
N ASP A 255 -11.54 9.89 12.05
CA ASP A 255 -10.43 9.55 12.95
C ASP A 255 -10.50 8.12 13.53
N LEU A 256 -11.34 7.29 12.92
CA LEU A 256 -11.59 5.89 13.25
C LEU A 256 -11.94 5.71 14.74
N ALA A 257 -12.71 6.65 15.29
CA ALA A 257 -13.26 6.62 16.63
C ALA A 257 -14.05 5.33 16.95
N PRO A 258 -14.68 4.61 15.98
CA PRO A 258 -15.29 3.32 16.28
C PRO A 258 -14.30 2.28 16.80
N LEU A 259 -13.04 2.34 16.36
CA LEU A 259 -11.94 1.53 16.89
C LEU A 259 -11.36 2.17 18.15
N TYR A 260 -10.97 3.44 18.08
CA TYR A 260 -10.12 4.09 19.10
C TYR A 260 -10.85 4.81 20.23
N GLY A 261 -12.16 5.06 20.10
CA GLY A 261 -12.94 5.87 21.02
C GLY A 261 -12.96 7.36 20.67
N SER A 262 -13.95 8.07 21.22
CA SER A 262 -14.26 9.48 20.94
C SER A 262 -13.80 10.43 22.05
N ASN A 263 -13.10 9.93 23.06
CA ASN A 263 -12.53 10.71 24.16
C ASN A 263 -11.40 9.92 24.83
N GLN A 264 -10.63 10.57 25.72
CA GLN A 264 -9.46 9.97 26.35
C GLN A 264 -9.80 8.69 27.14
N LYS A 265 -10.94 8.67 27.84
CA LYS A 265 -11.36 7.51 28.64
C LYS A 265 -11.63 6.29 27.76
N GLU A 266 -12.33 6.48 26.64
CA GLU A 266 -12.58 5.41 25.68
C GLU A 266 -11.29 4.94 24.99
N GLN A 267 -10.40 5.88 24.66
CA GLN A 267 -9.10 5.56 24.09
C GLN A 267 -8.18 4.81 25.06
N ASP A 268 -8.19 5.16 26.33
CA ASP A 268 -7.43 4.43 27.34
C ASP A 268 -7.98 3.01 27.55
N ALA A 269 -9.30 2.82 27.38
CA ALA A 269 -9.94 1.52 27.54
C ALA A 269 -9.64 0.52 26.41
N ILE A 270 -9.22 0.98 25.23
CA ILE A 270 -8.80 0.10 24.13
C ILE A 270 -7.29 -0.23 24.19
N ARG A 271 -6.49 0.59 24.85
CA ARG A 271 -5.03 0.48 24.90
C ARG A 271 -4.55 -0.53 25.93
N THR A 272 -3.52 -1.29 25.60
CA THR A 272 -2.80 -2.13 26.57
C THR A 272 -1.83 -1.33 27.45
N MET A 273 -1.60 -0.06 27.10
CA MET A 273 -0.55 0.82 27.69
C MET A 273 0.86 0.21 27.60
N LYS A 274 1.09 -0.64 26.60
CA LYS A 274 2.36 -1.32 26.37
C LYS A 274 2.68 -1.37 24.88
N ASP A 275 3.85 -0.82 24.53
CA ASP A 275 4.43 -0.83 23.19
C ASP A 275 3.46 -0.29 22.10
N GLY A 276 2.60 0.66 22.48
CA GLY A 276 1.64 1.32 21.60
C GLY A 276 0.44 0.48 21.19
N ARG A 277 0.29 -0.75 21.73
CA ARG A 277 -0.71 -1.71 21.28
C ARG A 277 -2.11 -1.43 21.83
N ILE A 278 -3.09 -1.99 21.14
CA ILE A 278 -4.48 -2.08 21.58
C ILE A 278 -4.86 -3.54 21.84
N HIS A 279 -5.87 -3.75 22.70
CA HIS A 279 -6.34 -5.08 23.05
C HIS A 279 -6.80 -5.87 21.81
N PRO A 280 -6.42 -7.15 21.66
CA PRO A 280 -6.75 -7.94 20.48
C PRO A 280 -8.25 -8.04 20.20
N ASP A 281 -8.62 -7.96 18.93
CA ASP A 281 -9.94 -8.28 18.38
C ASP A 281 -11.10 -7.64 19.16
N CYS A 282 -10.97 -6.34 19.45
CA CYS A 282 -12.01 -5.53 20.07
C CYS A 282 -12.01 -4.10 19.50
N PHE A 283 -13.08 -3.35 19.75
CA PHE A 283 -13.26 -1.98 19.28
C PHE A 283 -14.09 -1.18 20.28
N SER A 284 -13.93 0.14 20.27
CA SER A 284 -14.52 1.03 21.26
C SER A 284 -16.05 1.12 21.14
N GLU A 285 -16.56 1.33 19.92
CA GLU A 285 -17.98 1.60 19.66
C GLU A 285 -18.86 0.37 19.89
N ASN A 286 -19.56 0.34 21.02
CA ASN A 286 -20.37 -0.81 21.44
C ASN A 286 -21.66 -0.98 20.63
N ARG A 287 -22.21 0.08 20.01
CA ARG A 287 -23.44 -0.01 19.21
C ARG A 287 -23.27 -0.93 18.01
N LEU A 288 -22.06 -1.00 17.46
CA LEU A 288 -21.73 -1.85 16.30
C LEU A 288 -21.72 -3.36 16.63
N LEU A 289 -21.85 -3.76 17.90
CA LEU A 289 -22.10 -5.16 18.27
C LEU A 289 -23.52 -5.64 17.92
N PHE A 290 -24.44 -4.70 17.67
CA PHE A 290 -25.81 -4.96 17.26
C PHE A 290 -26.03 -4.83 15.75
N PHE A 291 -24.95 -4.75 14.98
CA PHE A 291 -24.95 -4.75 13.52
C PHE A 291 -24.55 -6.14 13.00
N PRO A 292 -24.84 -6.46 11.72
CA PRO A 292 -24.34 -7.67 11.10
C PRO A 292 -22.84 -7.86 11.37
N PRO A 293 -22.37 -9.08 11.70
CA PRO A 293 -21.01 -9.31 12.19
C PRO A 293 -19.88 -8.79 11.29
N GLY A 294 -20.11 -8.68 9.97
CA GLY A 294 -19.08 -8.16 9.05
C GLY A 294 -18.64 -6.72 9.37
N VAL A 295 -19.50 -5.89 9.97
CA VAL A 295 -19.11 -4.54 10.42
C VAL A 295 -18.02 -4.60 11.48
N GLY A 296 -18.22 -5.40 12.52
CA GLY A 296 -17.22 -5.58 13.57
C GLY A 296 -15.99 -6.37 13.10
N ALA A 297 -16.14 -7.29 12.13
CA ALA A 297 -15.02 -8.01 11.54
C ALA A 297 -14.04 -7.07 10.83
N ILE A 298 -14.53 -6.04 10.12
CA ILE A 298 -13.68 -4.99 9.53
C ILE A 298 -12.93 -4.20 10.61
N LEU A 299 -13.61 -3.81 11.71
CA LEU A 299 -12.96 -3.12 12.82
C LEU A 299 -11.89 -4.00 13.51
N ILE A 300 -12.13 -5.31 13.61
CA ILE A 300 -11.14 -6.28 14.07
C ILE A 300 -9.95 -6.35 13.12
N MET A 301 -10.15 -6.30 11.80
CA MET A 301 -9.03 -6.20 10.86
C MET A 301 -8.21 -4.92 11.07
N PHE A 302 -8.85 -3.75 11.26
CA PHE A 302 -8.13 -2.52 11.59
C PHE A 302 -7.41 -2.60 12.95
N ASN A 303 -7.99 -3.32 13.93
CA ASN A 303 -7.33 -3.58 15.21
C ASN A 303 -6.02 -4.36 15.02
N ARG A 304 -6.08 -5.46 14.27
CA ARG A 304 -4.92 -6.29 13.93
C ARG A 304 -3.88 -5.51 13.13
N PHE A 305 -4.33 -4.73 12.15
CA PHE A 305 -3.46 -3.86 11.36
C PHE A 305 -2.74 -2.83 12.23
N HIS A 306 -3.42 -2.17 13.17
CA HIS A 306 -2.78 -1.25 14.11
C HIS A 306 -1.68 -1.93 14.92
N ASN A 307 -1.97 -3.12 15.47
CA ASN A 307 -0.98 -3.88 16.25
C ASN A 307 0.22 -4.31 15.39
N HIS A 308 -0.02 -4.73 14.14
CA HIS A 308 1.04 -5.00 13.17
C HIS A 308 1.89 -3.74 12.89
N VAL A 309 1.26 -2.59 12.72
CA VAL A 309 1.95 -1.32 12.47
C VAL A 309 2.85 -0.94 13.64
N VAL A 310 2.36 -0.94 14.88
CA VAL A 310 3.18 -0.51 16.03
C VAL A 310 4.33 -1.47 16.33
N GLU A 311 4.16 -2.77 16.07
CA GLU A 311 5.26 -3.75 16.12
C GLU A 311 6.37 -3.42 15.12
N ASN A 312 6.01 -3.10 13.87
CA ASN A 312 6.98 -2.73 12.85
C ASN A 312 7.61 -1.35 13.14
N LEU A 313 6.85 -0.36 13.63
CA LEU A 313 7.41 0.93 14.05
C LEU A 313 8.44 0.76 15.18
N ALA A 314 8.15 -0.08 16.18
CA ALA A 314 9.04 -0.33 17.29
C ALA A 314 10.34 -1.05 16.86
N THR A 315 10.23 -1.97 15.90
CA THR A 315 11.39 -2.72 15.38
C THR A 315 12.23 -1.91 14.39
N ILE A 316 11.61 -1.13 13.51
CA ILE A 316 12.30 -0.21 12.58
C ILE A 316 12.96 0.92 13.35
N ASN A 317 12.28 1.48 14.36
CA ASN A 317 12.75 2.58 15.19
C ASN A 317 13.37 3.73 14.36
N GLU A 318 12.61 4.24 13.40
CA GLU A 318 13.10 5.25 12.44
C GLU A 318 13.76 6.43 13.16
N LEU A 319 15.04 6.65 12.88
CA LEU A 319 15.86 7.71 13.48
C LEU A 319 15.87 7.73 15.02
N GLY A 320 15.62 6.60 15.67
CA GLY A 320 15.55 6.50 17.13
C GLY A 320 14.26 7.03 17.75
N ARG A 321 13.23 7.36 16.95
CA ARG A 321 11.94 7.93 17.41
C ARG A 321 11.22 7.07 18.45
N PHE A 322 11.38 5.75 18.38
CA PHE A 322 10.72 4.75 19.23
C PHE A 322 11.73 3.94 20.04
N THR A 323 12.83 4.57 20.45
CA THR A 323 13.90 3.89 21.20
C THR A 323 13.34 3.31 22.49
N LYS A 324 13.32 1.98 22.58
CA LYS A 324 12.79 1.25 23.72
C LYS A 324 13.55 1.64 25.00
N PRO A 325 12.86 2.14 26.05
CA PRO A 325 13.53 2.50 27.30
C PRO A 325 14.13 1.28 28.02
N SER A 326 15.07 1.53 28.93
CA SER A 326 15.67 0.47 29.77
C SER A 326 14.61 -0.31 30.54
N ALA A 327 14.68 -1.64 30.50
CA ALA A 327 13.81 -2.51 31.29
C ALA A 327 14.10 -2.40 32.79
N GLU A 328 15.37 -2.22 33.16
CA GLU A 328 15.77 -2.03 34.56
C GLU A 328 15.58 -0.56 34.99
N PRO A 329 15.05 -0.30 36.19
CA PRO A 329 14.99 1.04 36.76
C PRO A 329 16.39 1.58 37.08
N PRO A 330 16.57 2.91 37.15
CA PRO A 330 17.86 3.50 37.50
C PRO A 330 18.34 3.04 38.89
N LYS A 331 19.64 2.78 39.02
CA LYS A 331 20.26 2.38 40.29
C LYS A 331 20.30 3.56 41.26
N PRO A 332 20.03 3.37 42.57
CA PRO A 332 20.13 4.43 43.57
C PRO A 332 21.55 4.98 43.67
N THR A 333 21.67 6.30 43.72
CA THR A 333 22.92 7.04 43.88
C THR A 333 23.17 7.42 45.34
N GLY A 334 22.17 7.27 46.21
CA GLY A 334 22.21 7.67 47.62
C GLY A 334 21.84 9.14 47.85
N LYS A 335 21.45 9.86 46.81
CA LYS A 335 20.89 11.21 46.86
C LYS A 335 19.42 11.17 46.47
N GLN A 336 18.54 11.34 47.46
CA GLN A 336 17.09 11.16 47.28
C GLN A 336 16.52 11.98 46.11
N GLU A 337 16.88 13.26 45.98
CA GLU A 337 16.36 14.12 44.92
C GLU A 337 16.80 13.66 43.51
N ASP A 338 18.04 13.19 43.37
CA ASP A 338 18.58 12.68 42.10
C ASP A 338 17.92 11.34 41.74
N ASP A 339 17.72 10.47 42.74
CA ASP A 339 17.07 9.17 42.57
C ASP A 339 15.59 9.31 42.18
N GLU A 340 14.87 10.24 42.81
CA GLU A 340 13.47 10.57 42.48
C GLU A 340 13.36 11.13 41.05
N LYS A 341 14.24 12.08 40.67
CA LYS A 341 14.27 12.63 39.30
C LYS A 341 14.60 11.57 38.26
N ALA A 342 15.56 10.69 38.51
CA ALA A 342 15.94 9.62 37.61
C ALA A 342 14.77 8.63 37.41
N MET A 343 14.10 8.24 38.49
CA MET A 343 12.96 7.32 38.46
C MET A 343 11.75 7.94 37.74
N ALA A 344 11.46 9.23 37.97
CA ALA A 344 10.43 9.97 37.24
C ALA A 344 10.72 10.04 35.73
N LYS A 345 11.98 10.33 35.34
CA LYS A 345 12.41 10.34 33.93
C LYS A 345 12.27 8.96 33.28
N TRP A 346 12.61 7.89 34.00
CA TRP A 346 12.46 6.50 33.52
C TRP A 346 10.99 6.14 33.28
N LYS A 347 10.09 6.46 34.22
CA LYS A 347 8.64 6.26 34.04
C LYS A 347 8.09 7.07 32.86
N ALA A 348 8.47 8.35 32.76
CA ALA A 348 8.05 9.22 31.67
C ALA A 348 8.52 8.71 30.30
N ALA A 349 9.71 8.10 30.22
CA ALA A 349 10.22 7.50 28.99
C ALA A 349 9.36 6.32 28.52
N TRP A 350 8.91 5.43 29.43
CA TRP A 350 8.01 4.33 29.10
C TRP A 350 6.62 4.81 28.65
N VAL A 351 6.06 5.80 29.33
CA VAL A 351 4.78 6.42 28.92
C VAL A 351 4.90 7.07 27.54
N ARG A 352 6.00 7.78 27.30
CA ARG A 352 6.28 8.41 26.00
C ARG A 352 6.46 7.37 24.90
N HIS A 353 7.24 6.33 25.14
CA HIS A 353 7.47 5.24 24.17
C HIS A 353 6.15 4.59 23.73
N ASP A 354 5.30 4.22 24.69
CA ASP A 354 3.97 3.67 24.40
C ASP A 354 3.09 4.66 23.63
N ASN A 355 3.02 5.92 24.07
CA ASN A 355 2.17 6.93 23.44
C ASN A 355 2.65 7.31 22.03
N ASP A 356 3.96 7.46 21.81
CA ASP A 356 4.51 7.81 20.49
C ASP A 356 4.25 6.68 19.48
N LEU A 357 4.40 5.40 19.90
CA LEU A 357 4.02 4.25 19.07
C LEU A 357 2.51 4.23 18.79
N PHE A 358 1.68 4.32 19.83
CA PHE A 358 0.22 4.29 19.69
C PHE A 358 -0.28 5.38 18.75
N GLN A 359 0.12 6.63 18.97
CA GLN A 359 -0.39 7.76 18.18
C GLN A 359 0.13 7.72 16.74
N THR A 360 1.38 7.31 16.51
CA THR A 360 1.89 7.15 15.14
C THR A 360 1.17 5.99 14.44
N GLY A 361 0.96 4.86 15.13
CA GLY A 361 0.19 3.73 14.62
C GLY A 361 -1.26 4.10 14.33
N ARG A 362 -1.89 4.95 15.16
CA ARG A 362 -3.23 5.51 14.92
C ARG A 362 -3.27 6.35 13.64
N LEU A 363 -2.30 7.25 13.43
CA LEU A 363 -2.21 8.06 12.21
C LEU A 363 -2.05 7.21 10.94
N ILE A 364 -1.19 6.20 10.97
CA ILE A 364 -0.99 5.29 9.83
C ILE A 364 -2.26 4.47 9.56
N THR A 365 -2.89 3.92 10.59
CA THR A 365 -4.14 3.14 10.46
C THR A 365 -5.27 4.01 9.89
N CYS A 366 -5.39 5.26 10.35
CA CYS A 366 -6.31 6.26 9.79
C CYS A 366 -5.94 6.58 8.32
N GLY A 367 -4.64 6.61 7.99
CA GLY A 367 -4.15 6.77 6.62
C GLY A 367 -4.59 5.65 5.68
N LEU A 368 -4.56 4.39 6.13
CA LEU A 368 -5.13 3.27 5.36
C LEU A 368 -6.65 3.39 5.25
N TYR A 369 -7.33 3.69 6.36
CA TYR A 369 -8.78 3.88 6.40
C TYR A 369 -9.26 4.95 5.40
N VAL A 370 -8.64 6.14 5.37
CA VAL A 370 -9.02 7.19 4.41
C VAL A 370 -8.68 6.81 2.96
N ASN A 371 -7.59 6.08 2.72
CA ASN A 371 -7.29 5.62 1.36
C ASN A 371 -8.29 4.54 0.89
N ILE A 372 -8.76 3.65 1.78
CA ILE A 372 -9.89 2.74 1.47
C ILE A 372 -11.14 3.55 1.14
N ILE A 373 -11.43 4.63 1.88
CA ILE A 373 -12.59 5.49 1.58
C ILE A 373 -12.45 6.15 0.21
N LEU A 374 -11.31 6.78 -0.08
CA LEU A 374 -11.13 7.57 -1.29
C LEU A 374 -10.92 6.72 -2.56
N ILE A 375 -10.25 5.58 -2.43
CA ILE A 375 -9.75 4.84 -3.60
C ILE A 375 -10.52 3.54 -3.86
N ASP A 376 -11.12 2.94 -2.84
CA ASP A 376 -11.95 1.73 -3.00
C ASP A 376 -13.44 2.06 -2.91
N TYR A 377 -13.86 2.73 -1.83
CA TYR A 377 -15.26 3.04 -1.56
C TYR A 377 -15.80 4.10 -2.52
N VAL A 378 -15.16 5.27 -2.63
CA VAL A 378 -15.58 6.33 -3.58
C VAL A 378 -15.45 5.86 -5.04
N ARG A 379 -14.48 5.00 -5.34
CA ARG A 379 -14.36 4.37 -6.66
C ARG A 379 -15.58 3.49 -6.97
N THR A 380 -16.03 2.72 -6.00
CA THR A 380 -17.22 1.86 -6.12
C THR A 380 -18.51 2.68 -6.22
N ILE A 381 -18.69 3.73 -5.40
CA ILE A 381 -19.91 4.57 -5.48
C ILE A 381 -20.02 5.35 -6.81
N LEU A 382 -18.90 5.57 -7.51
CA LEU A 382 -18.82 6.20 -8.82
C LEU A 382 -18.76 5.19 -9.98
N ASP A 383 -18.89 3.88 -9.71
CA ASP A 383 -18.85 2.79 -10.70
C ASP A 383 -17.57 2.74 -11.56
N LEU A 384 -16.44 3.18 -10.99
CA LEU A 384 -15.17 3.25 -11.69
C LEU A 384 -14.50 1.87 -11.82
N ASN A 385 -14.89 0.87 -11.03
CA ASN A 385 -14.37 -0.51 -11.12
C ASN A 385 -14.72 -1.21 -12.45
N ARG A 386 -15.67 -0.68 -13.21
CA ARG A 386 -16.03 -1.14 -14.56
C ARG A 386 -15.25 -0.42 -15.67
N THR A 387 -14.26 0.39 -15.29
CA THR A 387 -13.44 1.20 -16.21
C THR A 387 -11.96 1.02 -15.89
N ASP A 388 -11.09 1.24 -16.88
CA ASP A 388 -9.64 1.29 -16.67
C ASP A 388 -9.12 2.70 -16.33
N SER A 389 -9.99 3.56 -15.79
CA SER A 389 -9.64 4.94 -15.47
C SER A 389 -8.85 5.03 -14.16
N ASN A 390 -7.74 5.77 -14.20
CA ASN A 390 -6.98 6.22 -13.03
C ASN A 390 -7.52 7.53 -12.44
N TRP A 391 -8.57 8.12 -13.02
CA TRP A 391 -9.18 9.32 -12.45
C TRP A 391 -9.81 9.00 -11.09
N GLN A 392 -9.57 9.88 -10.13
CA GLN A 392 -10.06 9.78 -8.76
C GLN A 392 -10.63 11.13 -8.34
N LEU A 393 -11.74 11.12 -7.59
CA LEU A 393 -12.19 12.30 -6.86
C LEU A 393 -11.33 12.41 -5.60
N ASN A 394 -10.21 13.13 -5.69
CA ASN A 394 -9.27 13.28 -4.57
C ASN A 394 -9.44 14.66 -3.87
N PRO A 395 -10.05 14.72 -2.67
CA PRO A 395 -10.24 15.99 -1.94
C PRO A 395 -8.94 16.66 -1.49
N ARG A 396 -7.83 15.90 -1.50
CA ARG A 396 -6.49 16.36 -1.09
C ARG A 396 -5.74 17.09 -2.20
N ALA A 397 -6.28 17.13 -3.43
CA ALA A 397 -5.63 17.81 -4.54
C ALA A 397 -5.40 19.30 -4.21
N GLU A 398 -4.22 19.80 -4.58
CA GLU A 398 -3.87 21.21 -4.50
C GLU A 398 -4.65 21.97 -5.58
N VAL A 399 -5.61 22.76 -5.14
CA VAL A 399 -6.47 23.57 -6.00
C VAL A 399 -6.29 25.01 -5.54
N LYS A 400 -5.83 25.86 -6.47
CA LYS A 400 -5.61 27.27 -6.21
C LYS A 400 -6.86 27.93 -5.61
N ASP A 401 -6.65 28.77 -4.59
CA ASP A 401 -7.69 29.54 -3.87
C ASP A 401 -8.73 28.71 -3.10
N LEU A 402 -8.54 27.39 -2.95
CA LEU A 402 -9.43 26.52 -2.17
C LEU A 402 -8.74 26.06 -0.86
N PRO A 403 -9.27 26.40 0.34
CA PRO A 403 -8.60 26.08 1.61
C PRO A 403 -8.43 24.58 1.89
N LEU A 404 -7.39 24.23 2.66
CA LEU A 404 -7.05 22.88 3.13
C LEU A 404 -6.86 22.89 4.65
N GLY A 405 -7.29 21.84 5.36
CA GLY A 405 -7.00 21.67 6.79
C GLY A 405 -7.69 22.67 7.74
N VAL A 406 -8.78 23.31 7.30
CA VAL A 406 -9.46 24.37 8.07
C VAL A 406 -10.41 23.87 9.16
N GLY A 407 -10.63 22.56 9.26
CA GLY A 407 -11.59 21.89 10.13
C GLY A 407 -12.92 21.54 9.47
N ASN A 408 -13.70 20.70 10.14
CA ASN A 408 -15.03 20.28 9.71
C ASN A 408 -15.99 20.19 10.91
N GLN A 409 -17.28 20.42 10.68
CA GLN A 409 -18.36 20.13 11.64
C GLN A 409 -19.50 19.46 10.87
N VAL A 410 -19.81 18.21 11.20
CA VAL A 410 -20.91 17.51 10.52
C VAL A 410 -22.26 18.12 10.92
N SER A 411 -23.20 18.10 9.98
CA SER A 411 -24.52 18.70 10.16
C SER A 411 -25.60 17.70 10.54
N ALA A 412 -26.67 18.20 11.15
CA ALA A 412 -27.87 17.42 11.44
C ALA A 412 -28.54 16.90 10.15
N GLU A 413 -28.45 17.64 9.03
CA GLU A 413 -28.94 17.15 7.74
C GLU A 413 -28.11 15.98 7.23
N PHE A 414 -26.77 16.03 7.34
CA PHE A 414 -25.91 14.93 6.92
C PHE A 414 -26.11 13.66 7.76
N ASN A 415 -26.41 13.78 9.06
CA ASN A 415 -26.82 12.63 9.88
C ASN A 415 -27.97 11.84 9.24
N LEU A 416 -28.94 12.55 8.65
CA LEU A 416 -30.12 11.93 8.02
C LEU A 416 -29.79 11.37 6.62
N VAL A 417 -28.94 12.07 5.85
CA VAL A 417 -28.52 11.65 4.50
C VAL A 417 -27.86 10.29 4.50
N TYR A 418 -27.18 9.90 5.58
CA TYR A 418 -26.48 8.61 5.68
C TYR A 418 -27.32 7.43 6.20
N ARG A 419 -28.62 7.62 6.45
CA ARG A 419 -29.49 6.52 6.95
C ARG A 419 -29.97 5.63 5.82
N TRP A 420 -29.10 4.74 5.36
CA TRP A 420 -29.32 3.92 4.16
C TRP A 420 -29.99 2.58 4.43
N HIS A 421 -30.93 2.49 5.37
CA HIS A 421 -31.54 1.22 5.76
C HIS A 421 -32.30 0.52 4.61
N SER A 422 -32.65 1.24 3.53
CA SER A 422 -33.21 0.64 2.30
C SER A 422 -32.32 -0.42 1.67
N THR A 423 -30.99 -0.30 1.82
CA THR A 423 -30.02 -1.14 1.11
C THR A 423 -29.63 -2.41 1.88
N VAL A 424 -30.12 -2.59 3.10
CA VAL A 424 -29.88 -3.80 3.90
C VAL A 424 -30.29 -5.04 3.09
N SER A 425 -29.37 -5.99 2.95
CA SER A 425 -29.60 -7.23 2.18
C SER A 425 -30.68 -8.10 2.84
N ASP A 426 -31.18 -9.09 2.12
CA ASP A 426 -32.17 -10.02 2.68
C ASP A 426 -31.57 -10.85 3.82
N ARG A 427 -30.27 -11.18 3.72
CA ARG A 427 -29.53 -11.91 4.75
C ARG A 427 -29.39 -11.08 6.02
N ASP A 428 -28.98 -9.83 5.88
CA ASP A 428 -28.77 -8.94 7.02
C ASP A 428 -30.10 -8.49 7.63
N GLU A 429 -31.15 -8.31 6.82
CA GLU A 429 -32.51 -8.09 7.32
C GLU A 429 -32.95 -9.27 8.20
N LYS A 430 -32.78 -10.51 7.72
CA LYS A 430 -33.12 -11.70 8.50
C LYS A 430 -32.32 -11.76 9.81
N TRP A 431 -31.03 -11.46 9.75
CA TRP A 431 -30.18 -11.39 10.94
C TRP A 431 -30.70 -10.37 11.96
N THR A 432 -31.08 -9.17 11.51
CA THR A 432 -31.66 -8.13 12.38
C THR A 432 -33.00 -8.56 12.95
N GLN A 433 -33.86 -9.23 12.17
CA GLN A 433 -35.12 -9.77 12.68
C GLN A 433 -34.90 -10.80 13.79
N GLU A 434 -33.89 -11.66 13.66
CA GLU A 434 -33.52 -12.65 14.69
C GLU A 434 -32.99 -11.97 15.95
N LEU A 435 -32.16 -10.92 15.80
CA LEU A 435 -31.70 -10.10 16.91
C LEU A 435 -32.87 -9.43 17.66
N MET A 436 -33.79 -8.79 16.94
CA MET A 436 -34.96 -8.14 17.53
C MET A 436 -35.84 -9.14 18.28
N LYS A 437 -36.08 -10.34 17.72
CA LYS A 437 -36.81 -11.41 18.41
C LYS A 437 -36.11 -11.88 19.68
N LYS A 438 -34.77 -11.91 19.69
CA LYS A 438 -33.99 -12.27 20.88
C LYS A 438 -34.08 -11.19 21.97
N MET A 439 -34.02 -9.92 21.59
CA MET A 439 -34.10 -8.78 22.52
C MET A 439 -35.51 -8.60 23.10
N TRP A 440 -36.55 -8.78 22.28
CA TRP A 440 -37.96 -8.65 22.67
C TRP A 440 -38.77 -9.93 22.38
N PRO A 441 -38.54 -11.05 23.10
CA PRO A 441 -39.13 -12.35 22.78
C PRO A 441 -40.65 -12.41 22.87
N ASN A 442 -41.26 -11.54 23.67
CA ASN A 442 -42.71 -11.51 23.91
C ASN A 442 -43.41 -10.32 23.24
N LYS A 443 -42.70 -9.52 22.44
CA LYS A 443 -43.29 -8.37 21.74
C LYS A 443 -43.08 -8.50 20.24
N ASP A 444 -44.04 -7.97 19.50
CA ASP A 444 -43.92 -7.82 18.06
C ASP A 444 -43.09 -6.58 17.76
N TYR A 445 -41.88 -6.75 17.18
CA TYR A 445 -40.98 -5.64 16.88
C TYR A 445 -41.60 -4.59 15.95
N ARG A 446 -42.61 -4.97 15.17
CA ARG A 446 -43.36 -4.07 14.27
C ARG A 446 -44.25 -3.08 15.02
N LYS A 447 -44.53 -3.36 16.29
CA LYS A 447 -45.44 -2.57 17.13
C LYS A 447 -44.74 -1.90 18.31
N LEU A 448 -43.40 -1.97 18.39
CA LEU A 448 -42.65 -1.33 19.45
C LEU A 448 -42.86 0.18 19.42
N THR A 449 -43.17 0.76 20.58
CA THR A 449 -43.08 2.21 20.76
C THR A 449 -41.62 2.61 20.98
N LYS A 450 -41.33 3.91 20.82
CA LYS A 450 -40.01 4.47 21.13
C LYS A 450 -39.56 4.12 22.55
N ASP A 451 -40.42 4.29 23.55
CA ASP A 451 -40.07 4.07 24.94
C ASP A 451 -39.77 2.59 25.19
N GLU A 452 -40.59 1.67 24.66
CA GLU A 452 -40.35 0.23 24.77
C GLU A 452 -39.04 -0.22 24.10
N PHE A 453 -38.68 0.43 22.99
CA PHE A 453 -37.43 0.17 22.30
C PHE A 453 -36.23 0.70 23.10
N MET A 454 -36.30 1.92 23.63
CA MET A 454 -35.23 2.51 24.43
C MET A 454 -35.03 1.78 25.77
N GLU A 455 -36.11 1.39 26.46
CA GLU A 455 -36.04 0.57 27.66
C GLU A 455 -35.39 -0.80 27.38
N GLY A 456 -35.80 -1.45 26.29
CA GLY A 456 -35.22 -2.72 25.87
C GLY A 456 -33.73 -2.60 25.54
N LEU A 457 -33.33 -1.56 24.82
CA LEU A 457 -31.92 -1.28 24.55
C LEU A 457 -31.13 -1.03 25.84
N HIS A 458 -31.64 -0.21 26.76
CA HIS A 458 -30.99 0.03 28.06
C HIS A 458 -30.80 -1.27 28.87
N ASP A 459 -31.78 -2.16 28.85
CA ASP A 459 -31.68 -3.46 29.53
C ASP A 459 -30.64 -4.37 28.87
N VAL A 460 -30.58 -4.39 27.54
CA VAL A 460 -29.54 -5.14 26.80
C VAL A 460 -28.17 -4.56 27.10
N TYR A 461 -28.00 -3.24 27.04
CA TYR A 461 -26.75 -2.61 27.44
C TYR A 461 -26.39 -2.98 28.88
N LYS A 462 -27.28 -2.89 29.87
CA LYS A 462 -26.94 -3.28 31.25
C LYS A 462 -26.48 -4.74 31.40
N LYS A 463 -27.04 -5.67 30.61
CA LYS A 463 -26.75 -7.11 30.71
C LYS A 463 -25.50 -7.52 29.92
N ASP A 464 -25.36 -7.00 28.70
CA ASP A 464 -24.34 -7.43 27.73
C ASP A 464 -23.17 -6.44 27.60
N TYR A 465 -23.29 -5.22 28.13
CA TYR A 465 -22.20 -4.24 28.13
C TYR A 465 -21.20 -4.52 29.24
N LYS A 466 -20.14 -5.24 28.89
CA LYS A 466 -18.88 -5.17 29.63
C LYS A 466 -18.24 -3.80 29.36
N SER A 467 -17.90 -3.09 30.43
CA SER A 467 -17.23 -1.79 30.35
C SER A 467 -15.90 -1.90 29.62
N ASN A 468 -15.17 -2.99 29.84
CA ASN A 468 -13.94 -3.33 29.15
C ASN A 468 -14.23 -3.87 27.72
N PRO A 469 -13.77 -3.19 26.64
CA PRO A 469 -13.93 -3.66 25.27
C PRO A 469 -13.40 -5.07 25.01
N ALA A 470 -12.29 -5.46 25.65
CA ALA A 470 -11.65 -6.76 25.45
C ALA A 470 -12.50 -7.95 25.95
N GLU A 471 -13.43 -7.71 26.87
CA GLU A 471 -14.31 -8.73 27.45
C GLU A 471 -15.65 -8.86 26.73
N ARG A 472 -15.91 -8.03 25.72
CA ARG A 472 -17.18 -8.05 24.99
C ARG A 472 -17.24 -9.27 24.07
N ASN A 473 -18.40 -9.92 24.06
CA ASN A 473 -18.71 -11.01 23.14
C ASN A 473 -18.87 -10.45 21.72
N PHE A 474 -18.41 -11.20 20.71
CA PHE A 474 -18.56 -10.82 19.31
C PHE A 474 -19.07 -12.02 18.50
N ALA A 475 -20.22 -11.86 17.83
CA ALA A 475 -20.82 -12.86 16.93
C ALA A 475 -20.94 -14.29 17.50
N ASN A 476 -21.03 -14.44 18.83
CA ASN A 476 -20.98 -15.73 19.55
C ASN A 476 -19.70 -16.55 19.31
N LEU A 477 -18.64 -15.91 18.82
CA LEU A 477 -17.32 -16.53 18.66
C LEU A 477 -16.63 -16.66 20.01
N LYS A 478 -15.78 -17.68 20.15
CA LYS A 478 -14.96 -17.89 21.33
C LYS A 478 -13.59 -17.24 21.13
N ARG A 479 -13.12 -16.52 22.14
CA ARG A 479 -11.75 -15.99 22.16
C ARG A 479 -10.75 -17.09 22.50
N ASN A 480 -9.58 -17.01 21.87
CA ASN A 480 -8.39 -17.78 22.17
C ASN A 480 -7.77 -17.30 23.51
N ALA A 481 -6.80 -18.06 24.03
CA ALA A 481 -6.14 -17.74 25.29
C ALA A 481 -5.36 -16.41 25.26
N ASP A 482 -4.94 -15.96 24.08
CA ASP A 482 -4.25 -14.68 23.84
C ASP A 482 -5.23 -13.50 23.61
N GLY A 483 -6.54 -13.74 23.67
CA GLY A 483 -7.59 -12.75 23.47
C GLY A 483 -8.06 -12.58 22.02
N THR A 484 -7.39 -13.20 21.04
CA THR A 484 -7.79 -13.16 19.62
C THR A 484 -9.02 -14.03 19.35
N LEU A 485 -9.62 -13.87 18.18
CA LEU A 485 -10.68 -14.70 17.62
C LEU A 485 -10.13 -15.61 16.52
N SER A 486 -10.86 -16.67 16.20
CA SER A 486 -10.52 -17.60 15.12
C SER A 486 -10.47 -16.90 13.76
N ASP A 487 -9.32 -16.99 13.09
CA ASP A 487 -9.16 -16.49 11.72
C ASP A 487 -10.12 -17.19 10.74
N ASP A 488 -10.39 -18.49 10.95
CA ASP A 488 -11.29 -19.26 10.10
C ASP A 488 -12.73 -18.70 10.18
N ASP A 489 -13.19 -18.35 11.39
CA ASP A 489 -14.53 -17.80 11.61
C ASP A 489 -14.66 -16.36 11.07
N LEU A 490 -13.62 -15.54 11.28
CA LEU A 490 -13.58 -14.17 10.74
C LEU A 490 -13.57 -14.18 9.21
N ALA A 491 -12.75 -15.06 8.59
CA ALA A 491 -12.69 -15.20 7.14
C ALA A 491 -14.04 -15.65 6.55
N GLU A 492 -14.78 -16.54 7.21
CA GLU A 492 -16.12 -16.95 6.73
C GLU A 492 -17.15 -15.82 6.86
N ILE A 493 -17.14 -15.03 7.95
CA ILE A 493 -17.99 -13.85 8.11
C ILE A 493 -17.73 -12.84 6.98
N LEU A 494 -16.46 -12.55 6.68
CA LEU A 494 -16.07 -11.61 5.64
C LEU A 494 -16.45 -12.15 4.25
N THR A 495 -16.08 -13.40 3.95
CA THR A 495 -16.32 -14.03 2.64
C THR A 495 -17.81 -14.09 2.34
N SER A 496 -18.63 -14.56 3.28
CA SER A 496 -20.09 -14.61 3.09
C SER A 496 -20.68 -13.21 2.92
N SER A 497 -20.10 -12.19 3.54
CA SER A 497 -20.54 -10.80 3.39
C SER A 497 -20.15 -10.16 2.06
N ILE A 498 -19.00 -10.54 1.52
CA ILE A 498 -18.56 -10.16 0.17
C ILE A 498 -19.52 -10.76 -0.88
N GLU A 499 -19.97 -11.99 -0.69
CA GLU A 499 -20.92 -12.68 -1.58
C GLU A 499 -22.37 -12.18 -1.45
N ASP A 500 -22.70 -11.55 -0.33
CA ASP A 500 -24.03 -11.03 -0.05
C ASP A 500 -24.28 -9.71 -0.78
N CYS A 501 -25.21 -9.72 -1.73
CA CYS A 501 -25.59 -8.54 -2.49
C CYS A 501 -26.57 -7.69 -1.69
N ALA A 502 -26.24 -6.41 -1.53
CA ALA A 502 -27.13 -5.43 -0.94
C ALA A 502 -28.40 -5.22 -1.79
N ASN A 503 -29.42 -4.58 -1.21
CA ASN A 503 -30.63 -4.16 -1.90
C ASN A 503 -30.51 -2.71 -2.45
N SER A 504 -31.39 -2.34 -3.37
CA SER A 504 -31.43 -1.00 -4.00
C SER A 504 -32.05 0.07 -3.09
N PHE A 505 -31.67 1.33 -3.33
CA PHE A 505 -32.40 2.49 -2.80
C PHE A 505 -33.79 2.65 -3.44
N GLY A 506 -34.61 3.52 -2.85
CA GLY A 506 -35.85 4.02 -3.42
C GLY A 506 -37.07 3.93 -2.49
N PRO A 507 -38.25 4.36 -2.99
CA PRO A 507 -39.52 4.25 -2.25
C PRO A 507 -39.86 2.79 -1.94
N ASN A 508 -40.54 2.55 -0.82
CA ASN A 508 -40.98 1.21 -0.40
C ASN A 508 -39.85 0.17 -0.30
N ARG A 509 -38.67 0.56 0.22
CA ARG A 509 -37.46 -0.31 0.31
C ARG A 509 -36.94 -0.58 1.72
N VAL A 510 -37.36 0.16 2.74
CA VAL A 510 -36.79 0.03 4.10
C VAL A 510 -37.40 -1.17 4.83
N PRO A 511 -36.60 -2.16 5.30
CA PRO A 511 -37.13 -3.31 6.03
C PRO A 511 -38.07 -2.95 7.18
N GLU A 512 -39.16 -3.71 7.34
CA GLU A 512 -40.15 -3.46 8.39
C GLU A 512 -39.54 -3.55 9.80
N VAL A 513 -38.46 -4.33 9.97
CA VAL A 513 -37.73 -4.45 11.24
C VAL A 513 -37.14 -3.12 11.74
N PHE A 514 -36.92 -2.14 10.85
CA PHE A 514 -36.42 -0.81 11.21
C PHE A 514 -37.52 0.21 11.53
N ARG A 515 -38.80 -0.18 11.52
CA ARG A 515 -39.95 0.74 11.70
C ARG A 515 -39.77 1.72 12.86
N VAL A 516 -39.45 1.23 14.06
CA VAL A 516 -39.28 2.08 15.25
C VAL A 516 -38.09 3.05 15.13
N ILE A 517 -37.00 2.60 14.48
CA ILE A 517 -35.79 3.40 14.24
C ILE A 517 -36.07 4.53 13.24
N GLU A 518 -36.83 4.23 12.18
CA GLU A 518 -37.25 5.21 11.18
C GLU A 518 -38.20 6.25 11.76
N MET A 519 -39.19 5.82 12.56
CA MET A 519 -40.08 6.73 13.29
C MET A 519 -39.29 7.71 14.17
N MET A 520 -38.35 7.18 14.96
CA MET A 520 -37.46 8.00 15.79
C MET A 520 -36.63 8.98 14.94
N GLY A 521 -36.16 8.57 13.76
CA GLY A 521 -35.44 9.44 12.83
C GLY A 521 -36.30 10.61 12.32
N ILE A 522 -37.55 10.35 11.93
CA ILE A 522 -38.51 11.38 11.51
C ILE A 522 -38.75 12.36 12.67
N GLU A 523 -39.04 11.86 13.86
CA GLU A 523 -39.27 12.69 15.05
C GLU A 523 -38.03 13.52 15.42
N GLN A 524 -36.84 12.94 15.31
CA GLN A 524 -35.58 13.65 15.57
C GLN A 524 -35.38 14.81 14.59
N ALA A 525 -35.63 14.58 13.29
CA ALA A 525 -35.55 15.64 12.28
C ALA A 525 -36.54 16.79 12.58
N ARG A 526 -37.73 16.45 13.08
CA ARG A 526 -38.75 17.44 13.50
C ARG A 526 -38.29 18.25 14.71
N LYS A 527 -37.70 17.59 15.71
CA LYS A 527 -37.15 18.25 16.93
C LYS A 527 -36.00 19.19 16.60
N TRP A 528 -35.09 18.77 15.73
CA TRP A 528 -34.03 19.63 15.20
C TRP A 528 -34.55 20.75 14.31
N ASN A 529 -35.86 20.78 14.00
CA ASN A 529 -36.50 21.79 13.17
C ASN A 529 -35.75 21.98 11.83
N LEU A 530 -35.43 20.88 11.15
CA LEU A 530 -34.75 20.90 9.86
C LEU A 530 -35.68 21.38 8.74
N GLY A 531 -35.09 21.79 7.62
CA GLY A 531 -35.82 22.24 6.44
C GLY A 531 -36.59 21.11 5.74
N SER A 532 -37.39 21.49 4.74
CA SER A 532 -38.05 20.56 3.81
C SER A 532 -37.09 19.93 2.81
N LEU A 533 -37.53 18.87 2.12
CA LEU A 533 -36.80 18.29 0.98
C LEU A 533 -36.46 19.35 -0.07
N ASN A 534 -37.40 20.23 -0.41
CA ASN A 534 -37.19 21.27 -1.42
C ASN A 534 -36.22 22.37 -0.98
N GLU A 535 -36.18 22.73 0.31
CA GLU A 535 -35.16 23.64 0.83
C GLU A 535 -33.77 23.01 0.77
N PHE A 536 -33.67 21.71 1.06
CA PHE A 536 -32.42 20.97 0.94
C PHE A 536 -31.93 20.89 -0.52
N ARG A 537 -32.84 20.63 -1.47
CA ARG A 537 -32.56 20.67 -2.91
C ARG A 537 -32.07 22.05 -3.37
N LYS A 538 -32.77 23.11 -2.97
CA LYS A 538 -32.41 24.50 -3.31
C LYS A 538 -31.01 24.88 -2.81
N TYR A 539 -30.63 24.42 -1.61
CA TYR A 539 -29.29 24.66 -1.06
C TYR A 539 -28.18 24.11 -1.98
N PHE A 540 -28.37 22.92 -2.55
CA PHE A 540 -27.43 22.32 -3.50
C PHE A 540 -27.63 22.77 -4.96
N HIS A 541 -28.45 23.80 -5.20
CA HIS A 541 -28.84 24.27 -6.53
C HIS A 541 -29.49 23.19 -7.41
N LEU A 542 -30.20 22.23 -6.79
CA LEU A 542 -31.05 21.27 -7.50
C LEU A 542 -32.44 21.88 -7.74
N GLU A 543 -33.07 21.52 -8.85
CA GLU A 543 -34.43 22.00 -9.16
C GLU A 543 -35.41 21.49 -8.08
N PRO A 544 -36.19 22.36 -7.43
CA PRO A 544 -37.19 21.91 -6.46
C PRO A 544 -38.32 21.13 -7.15
N HIS A 545 -38.84 20.13 -6.45
CA HIS A 545 -39.99 19.34 -6.89
C HIS A 545 -41.25 20.21 -6.91
N ARG A 546 -41.93 20.30 -8.05
CA ARG A 546 -43.14 21.11 -8.26
C ARG A 546 -44.40 20.27 -8.15
N THR A 547 -44.29 18.98 -8.43
CA THR A 547 -45.35 17.98 -8.34
C THR A 547 -44.89 16.78 -7.49
N PHE A 548 -45.80 15.90 -7.09
CA PHE A 548 -45.44 14.67 -6.37
C PHE A 548 -44.78 13.65 -7.30
N GLU A 549 -45.11 13.72 -8.59
CA GLU A 549 -44.50 12.94 -9.67
C GLU A 549 -43.03 13.30 -9.88
N ASP A 550 -42.61 14.53 -9.58
CA ASP A 550 -41.20 14.93 -9.63
C ASP A 550 -40.37 14.24 -8.55
N VAL A 551 -40.99 13.91 -7.41
CA VAL A 551 -40.32 13.27 -6.26
C VAL A 551 -40.03 11.80 -6.55
N THR A 552 -41.04 11.08 -7.05
CA THR A 552 -40.91 9.64 -7.33
C THR A 552 -41.81 9.21 -8.47
N SER A 553 -41.39 8.20 -9.22
CA SER A 553 -42.18 7.51 -10.25
C SER A 553 -43.18 6.49 -9.69
N ASP A 554 -43.05 6.08 -8.43
CA ASP A 554 -43.99 5.15 -7.76
C ASP A 554 -45.37 5.80 -7.57
N LYS A 555 -46.37 5.28 -8.30
CA LYS A 555 -47.74 5.82 -8.32
C LYS A 555 -48.45 5.72 -6.97
N TYR A 556 -48.16 4.70 -6.17
CA TYR A 556 -48.74 4.56 -4.86
C TYR A 556 -48.15 5.60 -3.90
N VAL A 557 -46.83 5.74 -3.89
CA VAL A 557 -46.14 6.74 -3.04
C VAL A 557 -46.50 8.17 -3.43
N GLN A 558 -46.63 8.49 -4.72
CA GLN A 558 -47.14 9.79 -5.18
C GLN A 558 -48.48 10.14 -4.51
N GLN A 559 -49.44 9.22 -4.52
CA GLN A 559 -50.75 9.43 -3.91
C GLN A 559 -50.66 9.56 -2.39
N GLN A 560 -49.85 8.72 -1.73
CA GLN A 560 -49.67 8.81 -0.29
C GLN A 560 -49.03 10.15 0.12
N LEU A 561 -47.97 10.58 -0.56
CA LEU A 561 -47.34 11.89 -0.31
C LEU A 561 -48.33 13.04 -0.47
N LYS A 562 -49.19 12.98 -1.49
CA LYS A 562 -50.26 13.96 -1.70
C LYS A 562 -51.23 14.03 -0.53
N HIS A 563 -51.65 12.88 0.00
CA HIS A 563 -52.59 12.82 1.13
C HIS A 563 -51.93 13.13 2.48
N LEU A 564 -50.63 12.89 2.63
CA LEU A 564 -49.89 13.15 3.85
C LEU A 564 -49.47 14.63 3.96
N TYR A 565 -49.01 15.24 2.87
CA TYR A 565 -48.35 16.55 2.92
C TYR A 565 -49.08 17.67 2.18
N ASP A 566 -50.14 17.40 1.42
CA ASP A 566 -50.90 18.33 0.56
C ASP A 566 -50.12 19.01 -0.58
N HIS A 567 -48.85 19.40 -0.34
CA HIS A 567 -48.00 20.14 -1.26
C HIS A 567 -46.53 19.64 -1.20
N PRO A 568 -45.80 19.50 -2.33
CA PRO A 568 -44.43 18.98 -2.35
C PRO A 568 -43.42 19.72 -1.45
N ASP A 569 -43.55 21.05 -1.36
CA ASP A 569 -42.75 21.87 -0.44
C ASP A 569 -42.88 21.45 1.05
N LYS A 570 -43.99 20.84 1.45
CA LYS A 570 -44.21 20.39 2.84
C LYS A 570 -43.59 19.03 3.14
N ILE A 571 -43.03 18.34 2.16
CA ILE A 571 -42.35 17.06 2.35
C ILE A 571 -41.13 17.28 3.24
N GLU A 572 -41.11 16.61 4.39
CA GLU A 572 -40.01 16.66 5.34
C GLU A 572 -38.74 16.07 4.74
N ILE A 573 -37.58 16.64 5.09
CA ILE A 573 -36.29 16.21 4.53
C ILE A 573 -36.08 14.70 4.66
N TYR A 574 -36.26 14.13 5.86
CA TYR A 574 -35.88 12.74 6.12
C TYR A 574 -36.69 11.71 5.32
N PRO A 575 -38.04 11.63 5.46
CA PRO A 575 -38.80 10.70 4.63
C PRO A 575 -38.68 11.07 3.14
N GLY A 576 -38.57 12.36 2.80
CA GLY A 576 -38.42 12.81 1.42
C GLY A 576 -37.17 12.28 0.71
N ILE A 577 -36.00 12.36 1.34
CA ILE A 577 -34.75 11.85 0.74
C ILE A 577 -34.69 10.32 0.66
N VAL A 578 -35.47 9.61 1.49
CA VAL A 578 -35.54 8.13 1.45
C VAL A 578 -36.43 7.64 0.32
N VAL A 579 -37.55 8.33 0.06
CA VAL A 579 -38.55 7.89 -0.94
C VAL A 579 -38.40 8.53 -2.30
N GLU A 580 -37.51 9.52 -2.45
CA GLU A 580 -37.16 10.09 -3.74
C GLU A 580 -36.59 9.01 -4.68
N ASP A 581 -36.87 9.13 -5.98
CA ASP A 581 -36.40 8.17 -6.97
C ASP A 581 -34.88 8.00 -6.92
N ALA A 582 -34.44 6.73 -6.94
CA ALA A 582 -33.04 6.36 -6.99
C ALA A 582 -32.44 6.62 -8.39
N LYS A 583 -31.16 7.00 -8.43
CA LYS A 583 -30.43 7.10 -9.70
C LYS A 583 -30.29 5.74 -10.37
N ASN A 584 -30.27 5.74 -11.70
CA ASN A 584 -29.89 4.56 -12.46
C ASN A 584 -28.38 4.30 -12.36
N ALA A 585 -28.00 3.03 -12.54
CA ALA A 585 -26.61 2.62 -12.65
C ALA A 585 -25.93 3.22 -13.89
N MET A 586 -24.68 3.68 -13.74
CA MET A 586 -23.93 4.34 -14.81
C MET A 586 -22.42 4.16 -14.60
N ALA A 587 -21.75 3.58 -15.60
CA ALA A 587 -20.32 3.33 -15.61
C ALA A 587 -19.59 4.24 -16.62
N PRO A 588 -18.76 5.21 -16.18
CA PRO A 588 -18.63 5.71 -14.81
C PRO A 588 -19.73 6.72 -14.45
N GLY A 589 -19.95 6.94 -13.14
CA GLY A 589 -20.68 8.08 -12.60
C GLY A 589 -21.71 7.77 -11.51
N SER A 590 -22.38 6.62 -11.57
CA SER A 590 -23.44 6.25 -10.61
C SER A 590 -23.34 4.77 -10.24
N GLY A 591 -22.46 4.50 -9.29
CA GLY A 591 -22.22 3.18 -8.71
C GLY A 591 -23.22 2.87 -7.61
N LEU A 592 -23.27 3.72 -6.57
CA LEU A 592 -24.14 3.55 -5.40
C LEU A 592 -25.63 3.68 -5.69
N CYS A 593 -26.00 4.33 -6.80
CA CYS A 593 -27.39 4.55 -7.20
C CYS A 593 -28.31 5.13 -6.10
N PRO A 594 -27.89 6.15 -5.32
CA PRO A 594 -28.75 6.71 -4.27
C PRO A 594 -29.82 7.63 -4.88
N PRO A 595 -30.79 8.11 -4.08
CA PRO A 595 -31.72 9.17 -4.49
C PRO A 595 -30.99 10.42 -4.98
N TYR A 596 -31.60 11.18 -5.90
CA TYR A 596 -30.95 12.29 -6.61
C TYR A 596 -30.34 13.34 -5.67
N THR A 597 -31.07 13.70 -4.61
CA THR A 597 -30.65 14.69 -3.62
C THR A 597 -29.54 14.12 -2.73
N VAL A 598 -29.68 12.87 -2.28
CA VAL A 598 -28.66 12.15 -1.49
C VAL A 598 -27.33 12.09 -2.24
N SER A 599 -27.35 11.80 -3.54
CA SER A 599 -26.15 11.73 -4.37
C SER A 599 -25.32 13.02 -4.32
N ARG A 600 -25.95 14.19 -4.41
CA ARG A 600 -25.26 15.48 -4.39
C ARG A 600 -24.75 15.83 -3.00
N ALA A 601 -25.53 15.53 -1.97
CA ALA A 601 -25.18 15.77 -0.58
C ALA A 601 -23.96 14.94 -0.15
N VAL A 602 -23.99 13.61 -0.37
CA VAL A 602 -22.90 12.68 0.01
C VAL A 602 -21.56 13.08 -0.62
N LEU A 603 -21.54 13.42 -1.92
CA LEU A 603 -20.30 13.83 -2.58
C LEU A 603 -19.74 15.14 -2.04
N SER A 604 -20.61 16.06 -1.60
CA SER A 604 -20.18 17.34 -1.03
C SER A 604 -19.59 17.16 0.36
N ASP A 605 -20.22 16.32 1.18
CA ASP A 605 -19.75 16.00 2.54
C ASP A 605 -18.46 15.18 2.54
N ALA A 606 -18.33 14.20 1.64
CA ALA A 606 -17.10 13.42 1.49
C ALA A 606 -15.87 14.30 1.19
N VAL A 607 -16.05 15.36 0.40
CA VAL A 607 -14.97 16.35 0.16
C VAL A 607 -14.67 17.15 1.42
N ALA A 608 -15.68 17.59 2.16
CA ALA A 608 -15.50 18.37 3.39
C ALA A 608 -14.78 17.57 4.50
N LEU A 609 -15.18 16.31 4.71
CA LEU A 609 -14.62 15.41 5.73
C LEU A 609 -13.11 15.22 5.59
N VAL A 610 -12.62 15.07 4.36
CA VAL A 610 -11.19 14.84 4.09
C VAL A 610 -10.43 16.16 3.94
N ARG A 611 -10.95 17.10 3.16
CA ARG A 611 -10.25 18.35 2.86
C ARG A 611 -10.10 19.25 4.09
N GLY A 612 -11.07 19.20 5.01
CA GLY A 612 -11.04 19.95 6.26
C GLY A 612 -10.07 19.38 7.30
N ASP A 613 -9.58 18.14 7.14
CA ASP A 613 -8.74 17.47 8.13
C ASP A 613 -7.25 17.71 7.85
N ARG A 614 -6.53 18.33 8.80
CA ARG A 614 -5.09 18.59 8.63
C ARG A 614 -4.26 17.32 8.56
N PHE A 615 -4.68 16.25 9.22
CA PHE A 615 -3.96 14.97 9.22
C PHE A 615 -4.19 14.13 7.96
N TYR A 616 -5.05 14.60 7.04
CA TYR A 616 -5.17 14.07 5.67
C TYR A 616 -4.68 15.05 4.61
N THR A 617 -4.20 16.22 5.02
CA THR A 617 -3.69 17.28 4.15
C THR A 617 -2.30 17.69 4.65
N HIS A 618 -2.15 18.83 5.33
CA HIS A 618 -0.86 19.41 5.73
C HIS A 618 0.05 18.46 6.54
N ASP A 619 -0.51 17.75 7.51
CA ASP A 619 0.24 16.86 8.41
C ASP A 619 0.32 15.41 7.88
N TYR A 620 -0.26 15.11 6.71
CA TYR A 620 -0.17 13.80 6.05
C TYR A 620 1.12 13.68 5.23
N ASN A 621 2.24 13.44 5.91
CA ASN A 621 3.54 13.36 5.27
C ASN A 621 4.46 12.30 5.91
N PRO A 622 5.55 11.89 5.22
CA PRO A 622 6.46 10.86 5.74
C PRO A 622 7.12 11.19 7.08
N ARG A 623 7.25 12.46 7.47
CA ARG A 623 7.85 12.81 8.77
C ARG A 623 6.89 12.59 9.92
N THR A 624 5.61 12.90 9.72
CA THR A 624 4.57 12.63 10.72
C THR A 624 4.33 11.13 10.87
N LEU A 625 4.18 10.42 9.75
CA LEU A 625 3.80 8.99 9.71
C LEU A 625 4.98 8.01 9.79
N THR A 626 6.24 8.46 9.69
CA THR A 626 7.43 7.68 9.28
C THR A 626 7.42 7.34 7.78
N ASN A 627 8.60 7.16 7.19
CA ASN A 627 8.73 6.81 5.78
C ASN A 627 8.07 5.45 5.50
N TRP A 628 8.33 4.46 6.36
CA TRP A 628 7.71 3.14 6.28
C TRP A 628 6.19 3.20 6.41
N GLY A 629 5.70 3.88 7.45
CA GLY A 629 4.27 4.01 7.71
C GLY A 629 3.53 4.74 6.59
N TYR A 630 4.13 5.78 6.02
CA TYR A 630 3.60 6.51 4.87
C TYR A 630 3.49 5.61 3.65
N SER A 631 4.57 4.91 3.28
CA SER A 631 4.63 4.02 2.11
C SER A 631 3.74 2.79 2.24
N LEU A 632 3.62 2.21 3.44
CA LEU A 632 2.73 1.07 3.72
C LEU A 632 1.31 1.35 3.25
N VAL A 633 0.80 2.54 3.55
CA VAL A 633 -0.61 2.91 3.29
C VAL A 633 -0.82 3.68 2.00
N GLN A 634 0.24 4.05 1.26
CA GLN A 634 0.11 4.70 -0.05
C GLN A 634 -0.62 3.80 -1.06
N TYR A 635 -1.33 4.42 -2.00
CA TYR A 635 -1.89 3.75 -3.17
C TYR A 635 -0.95 3.88 -4.38
N ASP A 636 -1.06 2.94 -5.32
CA ASP A 636 -0.32 2.96 -6.58
C ASP A 636 -1.31 2.82 -7.74
N THR A 637 -1.44 3.85 -8.58
CA THR A 637 -2.38 3.81 -9.72
C THR A 637 -2.01 2.79 -10.79
N GLY A 638 -0.78 2.25 -10.77
CA GLY A 638 -0.35 1.14 -11.60
C GLY A 638 -0.83 -0.23 -11.11
N ILE A 639 -1.37 -0.32 -9.89
CA ILE A 639 -1.94 -1.54 -9.29
C ILE A 639 -3.42 -1.27 -9.01
N ASP A 640 -4.32 -2.02 -9.63
CA ASP A 640 -5.77 -1.93 -9.40
C ASP A 640 -6.34 -0.51 -9.44
N ASN A 641 -5.76 0.33 -10.31
CA ASN A 641 -6.10 1.75 -10.44
C ASN A 641 -6.04 2.53 -9.10
N GLY A 642 -5.26 2.04 -8.14
CA GLY A 642 -5.03 2.59 -6.81
C GLY A 642 -5.72 1.88 -5.65
N CYS A 643 -6.60 0.88 -5.86
CA CYS A 643 -7.29 0.21 -4.75
C CYS A 643 -6.31 -0.29 -3.67
N VAL A 644 -6.66 -0.18 -2.39
CA VAL A 644 -5.79 -0.55 -1.26
C VAL A 644 -6.46 -1.44 -0.22
N PHE A 645 -7.74 -1.77 -0.38
CA PHE A 645 -8.48 -2.54 0.63
C PHE A 645 -7.86 -3.93 0.85
N TYR A 646 -7.25 -4.51 -0.18
CA TYR A 646 -6.55 -5.79 -0.10
C TYR A 646 -5.42 -5.79 0.95
N LYS A 647 -4.78 -4.65 1.22
CA LYS A 647 -3.73 -4.54 2.24
C LYS A 647 -4.28 -4.87 3.62
N LEU A 648 -5.47 -4.35 3.96
CA LEU A 648 -6.10 -4.62 5.25
C LEU A 648 -6.40 -6.12 5.44
N PHE A 649 -6.93 -6.77 4.40
CA PHE A 649 -7.23 -8.20 4.44
C PHE A 649 -5.96 -9.05 4.58
N LEU A 650 -4.97 -8.79 3.72
CA LEU A 650 -3.75 -9.60 3.65
C LEU A 650 -2.81 -9.39 4.84
N ASP A 651 -2.91 -8.25 5.54
CA ASP A 651 -2.19 -8.05 6.81
C ASP A 651 -2.94 -8.62 8.02
N ALA A 652 -4.28 -8.55 8.04
CA ALA A 652 -5.09 -9.03 9.18
C ALA A 652 -5.37 -10.54 9.16
N LEU A 653 -5.44 -11.15 7.97
CA LEU A 653 -5.74 -12.57 7.73
C LEU A 653 -4.80 -13.14 6.63
N PRO A 654 -3.47 -13.10 6.85
CA PRO A 654 -2.45 -13.41 5.83
C PRO A 654 -2.49 -14.84 5.28
N ASN A 655 -3.18 -15.76 5.95
CA ASN A 655 -3.22 -17.18 5.61
C ASN A 655 -4.57 -17.63 5.04
N HIS A 656 -5.52 -16.73 4.77
CA HIS A 656 -6.88 -17.11 4.36
C HIS A 656 -7.24 -16.68 2.95
N PHE A 657 -6.49 -15.73 2.39
CA PHE A 657 -6.72 -15.19 1.06
C PHE A 657 -5.43 -15.30 0.24
N THR A 658 -5.55 -15.76 -1.00
CA THR A 658 -4.45 -15.72 -1.97
C THR A 658 -4.16 -14.26 -2.34
N ASN A 659 -2.90 -13.95 -2.69
CA ASN A 659 -2.46 -12.58 -2.96
C ASN A 659 -3.25 -11.88 -4.08
N ASN A 660 -3.83 -12.65 -5.01
CA ASN A 660 -4.59 -12.18 -6.16
C ASN A 660 -6.10 -12.50 -6.05
N SER A 661 -6.60 -12.80 -4.85
CA SER A 661 -8.03 -13.12 -4.66
C SER A 661 -8.91 -11.89 -4.95
N VAL A 662 -9.94 -12.06 -5.80
CA VAL A 662 -10.92 -10.99 -6.07
C VAL A 662 -11.65 -10.55 -4.79
N TYR A 663 -11.77 -11.45 -3.80
CA TYR A 663 -12.43 -11.20 -2.52
C TYR A 663 -11.73 -10.14 -1.68
N VAL A 664 -10.42 -9.90 -1.89
CA VAL A 664 -9.68 -8.88 -1.13
C VAL A 664 -9.41 -7.61 -1.95
N HIS A 665 -9.28 -7.74 -3.27
CA HIS A 665 -9.02 -6.60 -4.17
C HIS A 665 -10.29 -5.80 -4.50
N TYR A 666 -11.44 -6.45 -4.64
CA TYR A 666 -12.71 -5.78 -4.93
C TYR A 666 -13.87 -6.24 -4.02
N PRO A 667 -13.72 -6.22 -2.68
CA PRO A 667 -14.70 -6.76 -1.72
C PRO A 667 -16.04 -6.00 -1.72
N LEU A 668 -16.10 -4.80 -2.30
CA LEU A 668 -17.26 -3.92 -2.29
C LEU A 668 -18.29 -4.24 -3.38
N THR A 669 -17.97 -5.14 -4.31
CA THR A 669 -18.86 -5.64 -5.35
C THR A 669 -18.79 -7.17 -5.33
N ILE A 670 -19.93 -7.85 -5.48
CA ILE A 670 -19.93 -9.32 -5.36
C ILE A 670 -19.00 -9.96 -6.41
N PRO A 671 -18.33 -11.09 -6.09
CA PRO A 671 -17.30 -11.68 -6.96
C PRO A 671 -17.78 -11.98 -8.39
N SER A 672 -19.01 -12.47 -8.55
CA SER A 672 -19.57 -12.79 -9.86
C SER A 672 -19.73 -11.56 -10.77
N ALA A 673 -20.14 -10.42 -10.22
CA ALA A 673 -20.27 -9.18 -10.98
C ALA A 673 -18.90 -8.55 -11.28
N MET A 674 -17.91 -8.75 -10.41
CA MET A 674 -16.54 -8.33 -10.69
C MET A 674 -15.85 -9.21 -11.73
N GLU A 675 -16.14 -10.50 -11.76
CA GLU A 675 -15.65 -11.39 -12.82
C GLU A 675 -16.10 -10.91 -14.20
N GLU A 676 -17.38 -10.56 -14.36
CA GLU A 676 -17.90 -9.98 -15.60
C GLU A 676 -17.18 -8.67 -15.96
N SER A 677 -17.00 -7.78 -14.98
CA SER A 677 -16.34 -6.47 -15.18
C SER A 677 -14.88 -6.64 -15.59
N LEU A 678 -14.14 -7.52 -14.92
CA LEU A 678 -12.73 -7.78 -15.19
C LEU A 678 -12.53 -8.54 -16.50
N LYS A 679 -13.49 -9.37 -16.93
CA LYS A 679 -13.50 -9.97 -18.28
C LYS A 679 -13.68 -8.90 -19.35
N ASP A 680 -14.64 -7.99 -19.18
CA ASP A 680 -14.87 -6.87 -20.09
C ASP A 680 -13.63 -5.95 -20.18
N LEU A 681 -12.85 -5.81 -19.10
CA LEU A 681 -11.59 -5.06 -19.07
C LEU A 681 -10.35 -5.84 -19.55
N GLY A 682 -10.47 -7.14 -19.83
CA GLY A 682 -9.33 -8.00 -20.20
C GLY A 682 -8.33 -8.22 -19.05
N LYS A 683 -8.78 -8.16 -17.80
CA LYS A 683 -7.97 -8.31 -16.58
C LYS A 683 -8.30 -9.54 -15.74
N ALA A 684 -9.34 -10.30 -16.08
CA ALA A 684 -9.81 -11.42 -15.28
C ALA A 684 -8.71 -12.47 -15.00
N GLU A 685 -7.80 -12.70 -15.94
CA GLU A 685 -6.67 -13.64 -15.77
C GLU A 685 -5.67 -13.26 -14.67
N LEU A 686 -5.69 -12.02 -14.20
CA LEU A 686 -4.85 -11.56 -13.10
C LEU A 686 -5.36 -12.04 -11.72
N TYR A 687 -6.63 -12.45 -11.61
CA TYR A 687 -7.29 -12.68 -10.33
C TYR A 687 -7.78 -14.11 -10.15
N ASP A 688 -7.76 -14.56 -8.90
CA ASP A 688 -8.41 -15.78 -8.45
C ASP A 688 -9.83 -15.49 -7.96
N PHE A 689 -10.82 -16.10 -8.62
CA PHE A 689 -12.24 -16.00 -8.28
C PHE A 689 -12.73 -17.13 -7.37
N SER A 690 -11.86 -18.07 -6.99
CA SER A 690 -12.24 -19.17 -6.12
C SER A 690 -12.53 -18.67 -4.70
N LYS A 691 -13.49 -19.33 -4.03
CA LYS A 691 -13.81 -19.00 -2.63
C LYS A 691 -12.54 -19.17 -1.77
N PRO A 692 -12.18 -18.19 -0.92
CA PRO A 692 -10.98 -18.22 -0.09
C PRO A 692 -10.85 -19.48 0.75
N LYS A 693 -9.60 -19.92 0.96
CA LYS A 693 -9.25 -21.12 1.72
C LYS A 693 -8.00 -20.87 2.54
N LYS A 694 -7.94 -21.49 3.72
CA LYS A 694 -6.77 -21.47 4.58
C LYS A 694 -5.56 -22.10 3.88
N SER A 695 -4.45 -21.37 3.83
CA SER A 695 -3.14 -21.88 3.44
C SER A 695 -2.39 -22.42 4.66
N SER A 696 -1.65 -23.52 4.48
CA SER A 696 -0.76 -24.06 5.51
C SER A 696 0.52 -23.23 5.63
N HIS A 697 0.93 -22.90 6.84
CA HIS A 697 2.27 -22.33 7.07
C HIS A 697 3.34 -23.41 6.81
N PRO A 698 4.48 -23.08 6.17
CA PRO A 698 5.54 -24.05 5.96
C PRO A 698 6.04 -24.67 7.27
N GLN A 699 6.46 -25.94 7.24
CA GLN A 699 7.14 -26.57 8.38
C GLN A 699 8.64 -26.26 8.34
N LEU A 700 9.22 -25.80 9.45
CA LEU A 700 10.64 -25.47 9.56
C LEU A 700 11.52 -26.72 9.63
N VAL A 701 12.62 -26.73 8.88
CA VAL A 701 13.72 -27.70 8.97
C VAL A 701 15.03 -26.93 9.19
N LYS A 702 15.85 -27.38 10.15
CA LYS A 702 17.07 -26.67 10.55
C LYS A 702 18.32 -27.54 10.70
N GLU A 703 18.22 -28.85 10.87
CA GLU A 703 19.39 -29.72 10.93
C GLU A 703 20.05 -29.85 9.56
N TYR A 704 21.38 -29.85 9.53
CA TYR A 704 22.13 -29.97 8.28
C TYR A 704 21.79 -31.26 7.54
N LYS A 705 21.78 -32.38 8.25
CA LYS A 705 21.54 -33.70 7.67
C LYS A 705 20.17 -33.74 7.00
N VAL A 706 19.13 -33.37 7.72
CA VAL A 706 17.74 -33.37 7.24
C VAL A 706 17.58 -32.41 6.06
N ALA A 707 18.14 -31.20 6.15
CA ALA A 707 18.14 -30.23 5.05
C ALA A 707 18.73 -30.82 3.77
N THR A 708 19.88 -31.50 3.85
CA THR A 708 20.52 -32.11 2.68
C THR A 708 19.77 -33.32 2.13
N GLU A 709 19.10 -34.10 2.98
CA GLU A 709 18.27 -35.23 2.56
C GLU A 709 17.03 -34.75 1.79
N ILE A 710 16.32 -33.75 2.33
CA ILE A 710 15.14 -33.14 1.67
C ILE A 710 15.52 -32.51 0.32
N MET A 711 16.63 -31.77 0.26
CA MET A 711 17.05 -31.12 -0.99
C MET A 711 17.48 -32.12 -2.09
N LYS A 712 17.84 -33.35 -1.73
CA LYS A 712 18.18 -34.44 -2.66
C LYS A 712 16.96 -35.22 -3.13
N ASP A 713 15.92 -35.33 -2.30
CA ASP A 713 14.72 -36.14 -2.58
C ASP A 713 13.74 -35.40 -3.50
N GLN A 714 13.96 -35.52 -4.81
CA GLN A 714 13.07 -34.99 -5.84
C GLN A 714 11.77 -35.79 -5.99
N GLU A 715 11.61 -36.95 -5.36
CA GLU A 715 10.39 -37.76 -5.46
C GLU A 715 9.35 -37.29 -4.44
N THR A 716 9.77 -37.11 -3.20
CA THR A 716 8.90 -36.69 -2.09
C THR A 716 8.80 -35.18 -1.99
N PHE A 717 9.87 -34.43 -2.27
CA PHE A 717 9.92 -32.98 -2.07
C PHE A 717 10.20 -32.24 -3.38
N LYS A 718 9.16 -31.59 -3.92
CA LYS A 718 9.19 -30.88 -5.20
C LYS A 718 9.60 -29.43 -5.05
N VAL A 719 10.25 -28.87 -6.07
CA VAL A 719 10.50 -27.43 -6.15
C VAL A 719 9.20 -26.63 -6.28
N THR A 720 9.18 -25.42 -5.73
CA THR A 720 7.99 -24.54 -5.70
C THR A 720 8.11 -23.32 -6.60
N TRP A 721 9.22 -23.14 -7.30
CA TRP A 721 9.53 -21.92 -8.07
C TRP A 721 8.90 -21.88 -9.47
N GLY A 722 8.42 -23.02 -9.97
CA GLY A 722 7.93 -23.17 -11.34
C GLY A 722 6.76 -22.25 -11.69
N GLU A 723 5.77 -22.12 -10.80
CA GLU A 723 4.59 -21.28 -11.03
C GLU A 723 4.96 -19.79 -11.17
N ALA A 724 5.81 -19.30 -10.26
CA ALA A 724 6.35 -17.94 -10.31
C ALA A 724 7.14 -17.66 -11.59
N MET A 725 7.95 -18.63 -12.04
CA MET A 725 8.71 -18.52 -13.28
C MET A 725 7.82 -18.54 -14.52
N GLU A 726 6.78 -19.37 -14.54
CA GLU A 726 5.81 -19.43 -15.64
C GLU A 726 5.01 -18.14 -15.72
N TYR A 727 4.60 -17.58 -14.57
CA TYR A 727 3.89 -16.31 -14.52
C TYR A 727 4.72 -15.16 -15.12
N ILE A 728 6.00 -15.04 -14.74
CA ILE A 728 6.85 -13.92 -15.20
C ILE A 728 7.35 -14.13 -16.64
N MET A 729 7.74 -15.35 -17.01
CA MET A 729 8.50 -15.63 -18.25
C MET A 729 7.74 -16.50 -19.26
N GLY A 730 6.48 -16.83 -18.98
CA GLY A 730 5.62 -17.64 -19.85
C GLY A 730 5.99 -19.13 -19.90
N ASN A 731 5.21 -19.88 -20.68
CA ASN A 731 5.27 -21.35 -20.71
C ASN A 731 6.65 -21.95 -21.10
N ALA A 732 7.53 -21.19 -21.75
CA ALA A 732 8.87 -21.64 -22.08
C ALA A 732 9.75 -21.89 -20.83
N SER A 733 9.47 -21.21 -19.71
CA SER A 733 10.23 -21.35 -18.47
C SER A 733 9.98 -22.65 -17.72
N LYS A 734 8.92 -23.42 -18.06
CA LYS A 734 8.67 -24.77 -17.48
C LYS A 734 9.86 -25.71 -17.59
N ASP A 735 10.61 -25.58 -18.68
CA ASP A 735 11.76 -26.43 -18.98
C ASP A 735 13.05 -25.88 -18.33
N PHE A 736 13.01 -24.72 -17.65
CA PHE A 736 14.15 -24.12 -16.96
C PHE A 736 14.66 -24.99 -15.81
N MET A 737 15.98 -25.03 -15.60
CA MET A 737 16.61 -25.94 -14.63
C MET A 737 16.11 -25.86 -13.18
N LEU A 738 15.53 -24.73 -12.76
CA LEU A 738 14.99 -24.54 -11.40
C LEU A 738 13.46 -24.54 -11.35
N ALA A 739 12.77 -24.60 -12.50
CA ALA A 739 11.31 -24.57 -12.56
C ALA A 739 10.66 -25.92 -12.23
N GLY A 740 11.41 -27.03 -12.25
CA GLY A 740 10.89 -28.37 -12.04
C GLY A 740 11.95 -29.43 -11.80
N ASP A 741 11.49 -30.65 -11.51
CA ASP A 741 12.32 -31.84 -11.22
C ASP A 741 12.42 -32.82 -12.41
N GLY A 742 11.95 -32.42 -13.60
CA GLY A 742 11.85 -33.28 -14.77
C GLY A 742 13.13 -33.42 -15.58
N LYS A 743 13.12 -34.37 -16.53
CA LYS A 743 14.24 -34.63 -17.46
C LYS A 743 14.67 -33.37 -18.22
N LYS A 744 13.70 -32.58 -18.71
CA LYS A 744 13.97 -31.33 -19.43
C LYS A 744 14.66 -30.27 -18.56
N ASN A 745 14.31 -30.19 -17.28
CA ASN A 745 14.97 -29.28 -16.33
C ASN A 745 16.44 -29.68 -16.13
N ALA A 746 16.73 -30.99 -16.03
CA ALA A 746 18.10 -31.50 -15.96
C ALA A 746 18.88 -31.25 -17.27
N GLU A 747 18.25 -31.41 -18.44
CA GLU A 747 18.83 -31.07 -19.74
C GLU A 747 19.13 -29.58 -19.87
N SER A 748 18.22 -28.70 -19.42
CA SER A 748 18.45 -27.25 -19.33
C SER A 748 19.68 -26.94 -18.48
N ARG A 749 19.81 -27.56 -17.30
CA ARG A 749 20.99 -27.40 -16.43
C ARG A 749 22.28 -27.76 -17.16
N ALA A 750 22.31 -28.93 -17.81
CA ALA A 750 23.47 -29.43 -18.52
C ALA A 750 23.85 -28.52 -19.70
N MET A 751 22.85 -28.05 -20.46
CA MET A 751 23.03 -27.14 -21.58
C MET A 751 23.63 -25.81 -21.14
N VAL A 752 23.02 -25.14 -20.16
CA VAL A 752 23.51 -23.84 -19.67
C VAL A 752 24.88 -23.98 -19.00
N SER A 753 25.09 -25.04 -18.21
CA SER A 753 26.40 -25.34 -17.60
C SER A 753 27.51 -25.45 -18.64
N LYS A 754 27.28 -26.26 -19.68
CA LYS A 754 28.25 -26.46 -20.78
C LYS A 754 28.49 -25.18 -21.59
N ALA A 755 27.48 -24.33 -21.74
CA ALA A 755 27.64 -23.05 -22.42
C ALA A 755 28.41 -22.04 -21.56
N LEU A 756 28.18 -22.03 -20.24
CA LEU A 756 28.73 -21.05 -19.31
C LEU A 756 30.18 -21.36 -18.91
N TYR A 757 30.52 -22.63 -18.66
CA TYR A 757 31.85 -23.04 -18.20
C TYR A 757 32.69 -23.58 -19.37
N VAL A 758 33.61 -22.75 -19.86
CA VAL A 758 34.57 -23.09 -20.93
C VAL A 758 36.02 -23.11 -20.39
N PRO A 759 37.02 -23.59 -21.15
CA PRO A 759 38.43 -23.51 -20.73
C PRO A 759 38.84 -22.08 -20.37
N ASP A 760 39.72 -21.93 -19.38
CA ASP A 760 40.20 -20.64 -18.83
C ASP A 760 39.15 -19.72 -18.18
N TRP A 761 37.89 -20.16 -18.07
CA TRP A 761 36.80 -19.36 -17.49
C TRP A 761 37.11 -18.76 -16.12
N GLU A 762 37.73 -19.53 -15.22
CA GLU A 762 38.08 -19.06 -13.87
C GLU A 762 39.04 -17.87 -13.91
N LYS A 763 40.00 -17.88 -14.83
CA LYS A 763 40.99 -16.82 -15.01
C LYS A 763 40.35 -15.55 -15.58
N GLU A 764 39.47 -15.70 -16.57
CA GLU A 764 38.74 -14.59 -17.18
C GLU A 764 37.82 -13.92 -16.15
N ILE A 765 37.11 -14.71 -15.35
CA ILE A 765 36.23 -14.22 -14.29
C ILE A 765 37.01 -13.48 -13.20
N ARG A 766 38.13 -14.06 -12.75
CA ARG A 766 39.02 -13.42 -11.77
C ARG A 766 39.51 -12.07 -12.29
N SER A 767 39.93 -12.02 -13.55
CA SER A 767 40.44 -10.80 -14.20
C SER A 767 39.35 -9.73 -14.32
N TYR A 768 38.16 -10.12 -14.78
CA TYR A 768 37.03 -9.21 -14.95
C TYR A 768 36.59 -8.59 -13.62
N TYR A 769 36.31 -9.40 -12.60
CA TYR A 769 35.81 -8.87 -11.32
C TYR A 769 36.88 -8.04 -10.60
N THR A 770 38.15 -8.42 -10.67
CA THR A 770 39.23 -7.56 -10.15
C THR A 770 39.26 -6.21 -10.85
N ALA A 771 39.16 -6.16 -12.19
CA ALA A 771 39.17 -4.91 -12.94
C ALA A 771 37.92 -4.07 -12.66
N LYS A 772 36.73 -4.67 -12.78
CA LYS A 772 35.45 -3.98 -12.62
C LYS A 772 35.23 -3.47 -11.20
N THR A 773 35.65 -4.21 -10.16
CA THR A 773 35.57 -3.71 -8.77
C THR A 773 36.47 -2.49 -8.56
N ARG A 774 37.68 -2.46 -9.12
CA ARG A 774 38.55 -1.27 -9.05
C ARG A 774 37.98 -0.09 -9.81
N GLU A 775 37.43 -0.34 -10.99
CA GLU A 775 36.77 0.69 -11.81
C GLU A 775 35.60 1.32 -11.05
N LEU A 776 34.68 0.50 -10.51
CA LEU A 776 33.56 1.00 -9.72
C LEU A 776 34.00 1.73 -8.45
N LEU A 777 35.03 1.25 -7.75
CA LEU A 777 35.61 1.97 -6.62
C LEU A 777 36.18 3.33 -7.02
N ALA A 778 36.81 3.44 -8.20
CA ALA A 778 37.36 4.70 -8.69
C ALA A 778 36.26 5.66 -9.17
N GLU A 779 35.26 5.16 -9.88
CA GLU A 779 34.18 5.96 -10.49
C GLU A 779 33.14 6.40 -9.45
N LYS A 780 32.71 5.48 -8.58
CA LYS A 780 31.58 5.73 -7.67
C LYS A 780 32.00 6.32 -6.33
N SER A 781 33.30 6.33 -6.03
CA SER A 781 33.77 6.97 -4.81
C SER A 781 33.90 8.47 -4.98
N ALA A 782 33.61 9.20 -3.91
CA ALA A 782 33.79 10.63 -3.86
C ALA A 782 34.76 10.99 -2.74
N LYS A 783 35.61 11.98 -3.00
CA LYS A 783 36.41 12.60 -1.94
C LYS A 783 35.51 13.51 -1.11
N ILE A 784 35.25 13.11 0.14
CA ILE A 784 34.45 13.87 1.08
C ILE A 784 35.36 14.31 2.22
N ALA A 785 35.55 15.62 2.36
CA ALA A 785 36.57 16.18 3.24
C ALA A 785 37.97 15.60 2.94
N ASN A 786 38.58 14.88 3.89
CA ASN A 786 39.94 14.33 3.81
C ASN A 786 39.98 12.80 3.65
N PHE A 787 38.88 12.16 3.28
CA PHE A 787 38.79 10.72 3.03
C PHE A 787 37.99 10.45 1.76
N ASN A 788 38.16 9.25 1.21
CA ASN A 788 37.32 8.75 0.13
C ASN A 788 36.12 8.03 0.74
N GLN A 789 34.95 8.15 0.12
CA GLN A 789 33.71 7.52 0.58
C GLN A 789 32.93 6.93 -0.59
N VAL A 790 32.31 5.77 -0.38
CA VAL A 790 31.43 5.10 -1.36
C VAL A 790 30.33 4.32 -0.63
N ASP A 791 29.20 4.07 -1.27
CA ASP A 791 28.31 2.99 -0.83
C ASP A 791 28.83 1.65 -1.35
N ILE A 792 29.42 0.85 -0.45
CA ILE A 792 30.13 -0.36 -0.86
C ILE A 792 29.18 -1.46 -1.35
N ILE A 793 27.93 -1.46 -0.88
CA ILE A 793 26.93 -2.47 -1.26
C ILE A 793 26.23 -2.03 -2.53
N ARG A 794 25.63 -0.83 -2.52
CA ARG A 794 24.83 -0.34 -3.65
C ARG A 794 25.69 -0.11 -4.88
N ASP A 795 26.77 0.65 -4.75
CA ASP A 795 27.50 1.20 -5.90
C ASP A 795 28.64 0.30 -6.39
N VAL A 796 29.08 -0.67 -5.56
CA VAL A 796 30.18 -1.58 -5.91
C VAL A 796 29.72 -3.03 -5.91
N GLY A 797 29.21 -3.51 -4.77
CA GLY A 797 28.76 -4.88 -4.60
C GLY A 797 27.72 -5.31 -5.63
N ASN A 798 26.62 -4.57 -5.69
CA ASN A 798 25.50 -4.87 -6.58
C ASN A 798 25.87 -4.57 -8.05
N LEU A 799 26.51 -3.42 -8.33
CA LEU A 799 26.78 -3.00 -9.69
C LEU A 799 27.81 -3.88 -10.40
N ALA A 800 28.80 -4.44 -9.70
CA ALA A 800 29.74 -5.38 -10.32
C ALA A 800 29.02 -6.56 -10.99
N HIS A 801 27.97 -7.08 -10.35
CA HIS A 801 27.14 -8.15 -10.91
C HIS A 801 26.17 -7.67 -11.99
N VAL A 802 25.65 -6.44 -11.88
CA VAL A 802 24.81 -5.81 -12.94
C VAL A 802 25.61 -5.70 -14.23
N HIS A 803 26.83 -5.14 -14.17
CA HIS A 803 27.72 -5.02 -15.32
C HIS A 803 28.08 -6.38 -15.90
N PHE A 804 28.50 -7.33 -15.06
CA PHE A 804 28.83 -8.68 -15.50
C PHE A 804 27.65 -9.36 -16.22
N CYS A 805 26.45 -9.29 -15.63
CA CYS A 805 25.24 -9.84 -16.20
C CYS A 805 24.88 -9.15 -17.53
N ALA A 806 25.01 -7.82 -17.59
CA ALA A 806 24.76 -7.06 -18.80
C ALA A 806 25.70 -7.45 -19.94
N GLU A 807 27.00 -7.64 -19.68
CA GLU A 807 27.97 -8.07 -20.70
C GLU A 807 27.78 -9.53 -21.12
N LEU A 808 27.48 -10.43 -20.17
CA LEU A 808 27.30 -11.86 -20.47
C LEU A 808 26.04 -12.14 -21.27
N PHE A 809 24.93 -11.47 -20.95
CA PHE A 809 23.62 -11.69 -21.60
C PHE A 809 23.25 -10.60 -22.62
N MET A 810 24.16 -9.66 -22.90
CA MET A 810 23.95 -8.53 -23.81
C MET A 810 22.70 -7.70 -23.45
N LEU A 811 22.52 -7.43 -22.15
CA LEU A 811 21.40 -6.63 -21.63
C LEU A 811 21.59 -5.14 -21.97
N PRO A 812 20.51 -4.36 -22.12
CA PRO A 812 20.60 -2.98 -22.59
C PRO A 812 20.95 -1.99 -21.47
N LEU A 813 22.09 -2.19 -20.79
CA LEU A 813 22.57 -1.33 -19.72
C LEU A 813 23.04 0.02 -20.26
N LYS A 814 22.67 1.09 -19.56
CA LYS A 814 23.01 2.47 -19.85
C LYS A 814 24.11 2.97 -18.92
N THR A 815 25.20 3.45 -19.50
CA THR A 815 26.36 4.03 -18.82
C THR A 815 26.88 5.21 -19.64
N GLU A 816 27.87 5.95 -19.14
CA GLU A 816 28.55 6.97 -19.95
C GLU A 816 29.19 6.39 -21.21
N GLU A 817 29.77 5.18 -21.11
CA GLU A 817 30.33 4.45 -22.25
C GLU A 817 29.26 3.92 -23.22
N ARG A 818 28.03 3.73 -22.73
CA ARG A 818 26.89 3.14 -23.45
C ARG A 818 25.66 4.05 -23.31
N PRO A 819 25.71 5.29 -23.84
CA PRO A 819 24.66 6.29 -23.60
C PRO A 819 23.32 5.92 -24.23
N HIS A 820 23.30 5.00 -25.21
CA HIS A 820 22.10 4.49 -25.86
C HIS A 820 21.47 3.28 -25.16
N GLY A 821 22.01 2.84 -24.01
CA GLY A 821 21.37 1.83 -23.17
C GLY A 821 19.98 2.26 -22.71
N ILE A 822 19.13 1.28 -22.39
CA ILE A 822 17.72 1.52 -22.07
C ILE A 822 17.53 1.71 -20.56
N PHE A 823 18.22 0.91 -19.73
CA PHE A 823 18.09 0.93 -18.28
C PHE A 823 19.36 1.43 -17.61
N THR A 824 19.25 2.36 -16.66
CA THR A 824 20.38 2.71 -15.79
C THR A 824 20.81 1.50 -14.94
N GLU A 825 21.97 1.61 -14.31
CA GLU A 825 22.48 0.59 -13.37
C GLU A 825 21.46 0.27 -12.26
N ALA A 826 20.87 1.30 -11.64
CA ALA A 826 19.85 1.16 -10.62
C ALA A 826 18.55 0.55 -11.15
N GLU A 827 18.06 1.00 -12.32
CA GLU A 827 16.86 0.45 -12.96
C GLU A 827 17.04 -1.05 -13.26
N LEU A 828 18.18 -1.44 -13.87
CA LEU A 828 18.47 -2.84 -14.19
C LEU A 828 18.63 -3.71 -12.93
N TYR A 829 19.28 -3.19 -11.88
CA TYR A 829 19.37 -3.87 -10.58
C TYR A 829 17.99 -4.12 -9.97
N MET A 830 17.10 -3.13 -10.00
CA MET A 830 15.75 -3.25 -9.45
C MET A 830 14.89 -4.23 -10.24
N ILE A 831 15.01 -4.28 -11.57
CA ILE A 831 14.34 -5.29 -12.42
C ILE A 831 14.78 -6.69 -12.01
N MET A 832 16.10 -6.93 -11.95
CA MET A 832 16.65 -8.25 -11.60
C MET A 832 16.29 -8.67 -10.18
N SER A 833 16.34 -7.72 -9.24
CA SER A 833 15.95 -7.96 -7.85
C SER A 833 14.47 -8.20 -7.68
N GLY A 834 13.60 -7.55 -8.46
CA GLY A 834 12.16 -7.84 -8.46
C GLY A 834 11.85 -9.25 -8.96
N VAL A 835 12.50 -9.70 -10.04
CA VAL A 835 12.36 -11.07 -10.55
C VAL A 835 12.85 -12.09 -9.51
N PHE A 836 14.04 -11.86 -8.95
CA PHE A 836 14.62 -12.76 -7.96
C PHE A 836 13.80 -12.79 -6.66
N ALA A 837 13.32 -11.64 -6.18
CA ALA A 837 12.47 -11.54 -5.01
C ALA A 837 11.14 -12.28 -5.21
N LEU A 838 10.49 -12.14 -6.37
CA LEU A 838 9.24 -12.85 -6.64
C LEU A 838 9.42 -14.38 -6.62
N ILE A 839 10.52 -14.86 -7.19
CA ILE A 839 10.78 -16.30 -7.29
C ILE A 839 11.19 -16.91 -5.93
N PHE A 840 12.01 -16.20 -5.15
CA PHE A 840 12.66 -16.78 -3.97
C PHE A 840 12.26 -16.16 -2.61
N PHE A 841 11.72 -14.94 -2.61
CA PHE A 841 11.46 -14.14 -1.39
C PHE A 841 10.07 -13.49 -1.38
N ASP A 842 9.09 -14.06 -2.10
CA ASP A 842 7.71 -13.58 -2.05
C ASP A 842 7.01 -14.05 -0.76
N VAL A 843 7.27 -13.34 0.32
CA VAL A 843 6.83 -13.69 1.68
C VAL A 843 5.94 -12.63 2.33
N ASN A 844 5.74 -11.48 1.68
CA ASN A 844 4.83 -10.43 2.13
C ASN A 844 3.49 -10.56 1.38
N PRO A 845 2.41 -11.04 2.01
CA PRO A 845 1.12 -11.23 1.35
C PRO A 845 0.60 -9.96 0.66
N ALA A 846 0.60 -8.82 1.35
CA ALA A 846 0.14 -7.54 0.79
C ALA A 846 1.11 -6.97 -0.27
N GLY A 847 2.41 -7.28 -0.19
CA GLY A 847 3.39 -6.87 -1.19
C GLY A 847 3.40 -7.74 -2.46
N SER A 848 2.87 -8.97 -2.38
CA SER A 848 3.03 -10.02 -3.39
C SER A 848 2.35 -9.67 -4.72
N PHE A 849 1.08 -9.27 -4.72
CA PHE A 849 0.39 -8.94 -5.98
C PHE A 849 1.02 -7.75 -6.74
N PRO A 850 1.33 -6.60 -6.09
CA PRO A 850 2.11 -5.54 -6.73
C PRO A 850 3.45 -6.02 -7.30
N LEU A 851 4.17 -6.88 -6.55
CA LEU A 851 5.43 -7.45 -7.00
C LEU A 851 5.25 -8.29 -8.28
N HIS A 852 4.19 -9.12 -8.34
CA HIS A 852 3.82 -9.88 -9.53
C HIS A 852 3.57 -9.00 -10.75
N ILE A 853 2.68 -8.02 -10.63
CA ILE A 853 2.34 -7.13 -11.75
C ILE A 853 3.56 -6.36 -12.25
N LYS A 854 4.35 -5.79 -11.34
CA LYS A 854 5.54 -4.98 -11.68
C LYS A 854 6.67 -5.82 -12.25
N ALA A 855 6.99 -6.95 -11.63
CA ALA A 855 8.07 -7.84 -12.08
C ALA A 855 7.75 -8.49 -13.43
N HIS A 856 6.51 -8.92 -13.66
CA HIS A 856 6.08 -9.43 -14.98
C HIS A 856 6.23 -8.36 -16.06
N LYS A 857 5.68 -7.14 -15.83
CA LYS A 857 5.78 -6.04 -16.80
C LYS A 857 7.24 -5.66 -17.11
N ALA A 858 8.09 -5.61 -16.09
CA ALA A 858 9.51 -5.31 -16.26
C ALA A 858 10.23 -6.42 -17.04
N THR A 859 9.95 -7.68 -16.73
CA THR A 859 10.56 -8.84 -17.41
C THR A 859 10.13 -8.91 -18.86
N GLU A 860 8.87 -8.61 -19.17
CA GLU A 860 8.39 -8.52 -20.54
C GLU A 860 9.13 -7.46 -21.36
N ILE A 861 9.35 -6.26 -20.80
CA ILE A 861 10.10 -5.21 -21.52
C ILE A 861 11.54 -5.67 -21.77
N LEU A 862 12.20 -6.22 -20.76
CA LEU A 862 13.58 -6.71 -20.88
C LEU A 862 13.70 -7.88 -21.86
N GLY A 863 12.83 -8.88 -21.72
CA GLY A 863 12.80 -10.10 -22.53
C GLY A 863 12.59 -9.80 -24.01
N ASN A 864 11.67 -8.89 -24.35
CA ASN A 864 11.46 -8.45 -25.72
C ASN A 864 12.71 -7.80 -26.36
N VAL A 865 13.48 -7.04 -25.60
CA VAL A 865 14.73 -6.44 -26.10
C VAL A 865 15.80 -7.51 -26.29
N VAL A 866 15.97 -8.40 -25.31
CA VAL A 866 16.98 -9.46 -25.36
C VAL A 866 16.65 -10.48 -26.47
N ALA A 867 15.38 -10.85 -26.67
CA ALA A 867 14.92 -11.75 -27.72
C ALA A 867 15.33 -11.25 -29.12
N LYS A 868 15.12 -9.95 -29.41
CA LYS A 868 15.55 -9.35 -30.68
C LYS A 868 17.07 -9.37 -30.87
N ASN A 869 17.84 -9.20 -29.79
CA ASN A 869 19.29 -9.28 -29.84
C ASN A 869 19.74 -10.72 -30.18
N VAL A 870 19.17 -11.72 -29.50
CA VAL A 870 19.47 -13.13 -29.73
C VAL A 870 19.05 -13.59 -31.12
N GLU A 871 17.90 -13.13 -31.62
CA GLU A 871 17.42 -13.40 -32.97
C GLU A 871 18.39 -12.86 -34.04
N ALA A 872 18.95 -11.66 -33.86
CA ALA A 872 19.93 -11.10 -34.79
C ALA A 872 21.23 -11.93 -34.83
N ILE A 873 21.72 -12.37 -33.65
CA ILE A 873 22.88 -13.25 -33.52
C ILE A 873 22.62 -14.59 -34.23
N ALA A 874 21.43 -15.17 -34.06
CA ALA A 874 21.05 -16.45 -34.68
C ALA A 874 21.05 -16.43 -36.22
N HIS A 875 20.61 -15.33 -36.84
CA HIS A 875 20.45 -15.26 -38.30
C HIS A 875 21.71 -14.84 -39.07
N SER A 876 22.63 -14.10 -38.44
CA SER A 876 23.71 -13.44 -39.18
C SER A 876 25.06 -13.43 -38.49
N GLY A 877 25.16 -13.85 -37.22
CA GLY A 877 26.35 -13.65 -36.39
C GLY A 877 26.68 -12.17 -36.13
N ILE A 878 25.79 -11.24 -36.54
CA ILE A 878 25.96 -9.80 -36.43
C ILE A 878 24.86 -9.26 -35.48
N LEU A 879 25.27 -8.37 -34.56
CA LEU A 879 24.35 -7.70 -33.64
C LEU A 879 23.30 -6.85 -34.38
N SER A 880 22.07 -6.75 -33.86
CA SER A 880 21.04 -5.87 -34.46
C SER A 880 21.47 -4.40 -34.46
N LYS A 881 20.89 -3.54 -35.33
CA LYS A 881 21.23 -2.10 -35.35
C LYS A 881 21.06 -1.42 -33.99
N ILE A 882 20.05 -1.82 -33.21
CA ILE A 882 19.80 -1.29 -31.86
C ILE A 882 20.87 -1.80 -30.90
N THR A 883 21.24 -3.08 -30.98
CA THR A 883 22.28 -3.66 -30.14
C THR A 883 23.66 -3.09 -30.47
N GLN A 884 23.95 -2.80 -31.74
CA GLN A 884 25.18 -2.11 -32.15
C GLN A 884 25.25 -0.68 -31.61
N ALA A 885 24.10 0.02 -31.53
CA ALA A 885 24.04 1.34 -30.91
C ALA A 885 24.26 1.29 -29.38
N ILE A 886 23.78 0.24 -28.70
CA ILE A 886 23.99 0.02 -27.26
C ILE A 886 25.41 -0.48 -26.96
N TRP A 887 25.94 -1.34 -27.83
CA TRP A 887 27.25 -1.99 -27.71
C TRP A 887 28.19 -1.62 -28.87
N PRO A 888 28.56 -0.33 -29.03
CA PRO A 888 29.37 0.12 -30.17
C PRO A 888 30.83 -0.34 -30.09
N ASN A 889 31.40 -0.40 -28.88
CA ASN A 889 32.81 -0.75 -28.63
C ASN A 889 32.95 -2.18 -28.11
N ASP A 890 34.15 -2.76 -28.22
CA ASP A 890 34.47 -4.07 -27.63
C ASP A 890 34.66 -3.94 -26.10
N SER A 891 34.26 -4.95 -25.33
CA SER A 891 34.48 -5.01 -23.87
C SER A 891 35.12 -6.35 -23.49
N ALA A 892 35.67 -6.43 -22.27
CA ALA A 892 36.36 -7.63 -21.79
C ALA A 892 35.52 -8.92 -21.92
N LEU A 893 34.19 -8.83 -21.78
CA LEU A 893 33.28 -9.97 -21.92
C LEU A 893 32.32 -9.88 -23.11
N LYS A 894 32.30 -8.82 -23.92
CA LYS A 894 31.37 -8.71 -25.07
C LYS A 894 31.48 -9.91 -26.02
N SER A 895 32.70 -10.23 -26.44
CA SER A 895 32.97 -11.41 -27.27
C SER A 895 32.57 -12.70 -26.57
N TYR A 896 32.77 -12.78 -25.25
CA TYR A 896 32.34 -13.93 -24.47
C TYR A 896 30.82 -14.10 -24.44
N GLY A 897 30.07 -13.01 -24.21
CA GLY A 897 28.60 -13.00 -24.19
C GLY A 897 27.99 -13.40 -25.53
N ILE A 898 28.53 -12.88 -26.64
CA ILE A 898 28.12 -13.31 -27.99
C ILE A 898 28.36 -14.82 -28.17
N HIS A 899 29.58 -15.30 -27.89
CA HIS A 899 29.87 -16.73 -28.01
C HIS A 899 29.06 -17.59 -27.03
N PHE A 900 28.69 -17.07 -25.86
CA PHE A 900 27.81 -17.74 -24.91
C PHE A 900 26.41 -17.93 -25.50
N ILE A 901 25.82 -16.87 -26.07
CA ILE A 901 24.54 -16.94 -26.77
C ILE A 901 24.61 -17.91 -27.97
N GLU A 902 25.68 -17.87 -28.76
CA GLU A 902 25.88 -18.83 -29.87
C GLU A 902 25.99 -20.27 -29.39
N ARG A 903 26.67 -20.53 -28.27
CA ARG A 903 26.76 -21.86 -27.65
C ARG A 903 25.38 -22.34 -27.18
N LEU A 904 24.55 -21.46 -26.65
CA LEU A 904 23.17 -21.78 -26.28
C LEU A 904 22.29 -22.04 -27.51
N LEU A 905 22.41 -21.26 -28.58
CA LEU A 905 21.66 -21.44 -29.83
C LEU A 905 21.94 -22.79 -30.51
N LYS A 906 23.12 -23.40 -30.29
CA LYS A 906 23.44 -24.77 -30.74
C LYS A 906 22.53 -25.84 -30.14
N SER A 907 21.72 -25.53 -29.13
CA SER A 907 20.67 -26.41 -28.61
C SER A 907 19.50 -26.62 -29.57
N GLY A 908 19.33 -25.75 -30.59
CA GLY A 908 18.20 -25.79 -31.53
C GLY A 908 16.90 -25.20 -30.96
N ILE A 909 16.96 -24.53 -29.81
CA ILE A 909 15.81 -23.81 -29.25
C ILE A 909 15.65 -22.46 -29.96
N GLU A 910 14.42 -22.13 -30.35
CA GLU A 910 14.07 -20.84 -30.95
C GLU A 910 14.52 -19.66 -30.07
N PRO A 911 15.07 -18.57 -30.64
CA PRO A 911 15.64 -17.44 -29.91
C PRO A 911 14.78 -16.89 -28.76
N GLU A 912 13.50 -16.64 -29.03
CA GLU A 912 12.57 -16.12 -28.02
C GLU A 912 12.36 -17.11 -26.87
N LYS A 913 12.16 -18.40 -27.19
CA LYS A 913 12.02 -19.46 -26.19
C LYS A 913 13.30 -19.67 -25.39
N LEU A 914 14.47 -19.49 -26.01
CA LEU A 914 15.75 -19.55 -25.32
C LEU A 914 15.90 -18.41 -24.31
N VAL A 915 15.49 -17.19 -24.69
CA VAL A 915 15.57 -16.02 -23.81
C VAL A 915 14.67 -16.18 -22.59
N TYR A 916 13.38 -16.43 -22.82
CA TYR A 916 12.38 -16.55 -21.77
C TYR A 916 12.50 -17.87 -20.99
N GLY A 917 12.92 -18.95 -21.65
CA GLY A 917 13.03 -20.27 -21.01
C GLY A 917 14.31 -20.47 -20.21
N HIS A 918 15.42 -19.82 -20.58
CA HIS A 918 16.73 -20.16 -20.01
C HIS A 918 17.63 -18.96 -19.69
N MET A 919 17.62 -17.88 -20.48
CA MET A 919 18.56 -16.77 -20.24
C MET A 919 18.10 -15.86 -19.10
N LEU A 920 16.85 -15.39 -19.10
CA LEU A 920 16.35 -14.44 -18.09
C LEU A 920 16.37 -15.03 -16.68
N GLY A 921 15.96 -16.31 -16.53
CA GLY A 921 16.04 -17.02 -15.24
C GLY A 921 17.48 -17.16 -14.72
N THR A 922 18.45 -17.38 -15.62
CA THR A 922 19.87 -17.46 -15.26
C THR A 922 20.41 -16.07 -14.86
N ALA A 923 20.09 -15.04 -15.65
CA ALA A 923 20.48 -13.65 -15.39
C ALA A 923 19.94 -13.12 -14.05
N GLY A 924 18.65 -13.37 -13.76
CA GLY A 924 18.01 -12.96 -12.51
C GLY A 924 18.64 -13.59 -11.28
N GLY A 925 19.06 -14.86 -11.36
CA GLY A 925 19.73 -15.56 -10.27
C GLY A 925 21.16 -15.07 -9.96
N MET A 926 21.79 -14.32 -10.87
CA MET A 926 23.19 -13.91 -10.74
C MET A 926 23.39 -12.57 -10.02
N VAL A 927 22.47 -11.61 -10.17
CA VAL A 927 22.68 -10.25 -9.67
C VAL A 927 22.41 -10.17 -8.17
N SER A 928 21.16 -10.35 -7.75
CA SER A 928 20.74 -10.10 -6.37
C SER A 928 21.32 -11.10 -5.39
N ASN A 929 21.45 -12.38 -5.78
CA ASN A 929 21.98 -13.41 -4.90
C ASN A 929 23.48 -13.22 -4.57
N GLN A 930 24.28 -12.78 -5.53
CA GLN A 930 25.70 -12.53 -5.28
C GLN A 930 25.90 -11.19 -4.55
N GLY A 931 25.14 -10.15 -4.93
CA GLY A 931 25.15 -8.86 -4.23
C GLY A 931 24.80 -8.99 -2.75
N GLN A 932 23.76 -9.77 -2.40
CA GLN A 932 23.42 -9.99 -0.99
C GLN A 932 24.52 -10.73 -0.21
N LEU A 933 25.14 -11.76 -0.78
CA LEU A 933 26.20 -12.52 -0.11
C LEU A 933 27.44 -11.66 0.11
N PHE A 934 27.78 -10.82 -0.88
CA PHE A 934 28.83 -9.81 -0.73
C PHE A 934 28.50 -8.85 0.43
N GLY A 935 27.31 -8.24 0.43
CA GLY A 935 26.90 -7.29 1.47
C GLY A 935 26.89 -7.91 2.87
N GLN A 936 26.34 -9.11 3.03
CA GLN A 936 26.33 -9.87 4.30
C GLN A 936 27.74 -10.21 4.78
N THR A 937 28.64 -10.59 3.87
CA THR A 937 30.05 -10.91 4.21
C THR A 937 30.80 -9.66 4.66
N ILE A 938 30.63 -8.54 3.95
CA ILE A 938 31.23 -7.25 4.31
C ILE A 938 30.70 -6.76 5.66
N GLU A 939 29.39 -6.86 5.89
CA GLU A 939 28.77 -6.54 7.19
C GLU A 939 29.40 -7.36 8.32
N TYR A 940 29.52 -8.68 8.14
CA TYR A 940 30.07 -9.58 9.15
C TYR A 940 31.50 -9.20 9.57
N TYR A 941 32.34 -8.85 8.60
CA TYR A 941 33.74 -8.53 8.83
C TYR A 941 34.00 -7.05 9.20
N LEU A 942 33.18 -6.10 8.80
CA LEU A 942 33.37 -4.69 9.17
C LEU A 942 32.63 -4.28 10.44
N LEU A 943 31.41 -4.81 10.63
CA LEU A 943 30.49 -4.40 11.69
C LEU A 943 30.26 -5.49 12.73
N GLY A 944 30.34 -6.77 12.34
CA GLY A 944 29.93 -7.91 13.16
C GLY A 944 31.05 -8.63 13.93
N ALA A 945 30.74 -9.87 14.34
CA ALA A 945 31.64 -10.73 15.12
C ALA A 945 32.92 -11.12 14.36
N GLY A 946 32.89 -11.06 13.03
CA GLY A 946 34.04 -11.34 12.16
C GLY A 946 35.14 -10.27 12.21
N LYS A 947 34.86 -9.09 12.78
CA LYS A 947 35.78 -7.93 12.78
C LYS A 947 37.19 -8.22 13.29
N LYS A 948 37.34 -9.18 14.22
CA LYS A 948 38.65 -9.63 14.71
C LYS A 948 39.56 -10.20 13.60
N HIS A 949 38.99 -10.70 12.50
CA HIS A 949 39.73 -11.25 11.36
C HIS A 949 40.03 -10.21 10.28
N TRP A 950 39.48 -8.99 10.37
CA TRP A 950 39.61 -8.00 9.31
C TRP A 950 41.07 -7.64 9.00
N ALA A 951 41.91 -7.51 10.02
CA ALA A 951 43.34 -7.22 9.83
C ALA A 951 44.08 -8.33 9.06
N ASP A 952 43.74 -9.60 9.29
CA ASP A 952 44.31 -10.73 8.56
C ASP A 952 43.84 -10.74 7.10
N ILE A 953 42.56 -10.47 6.87
CA ILE A 953 41.97 -10.33 5.53
C ILE A 953 42.66 -9.20 4.77
N GLN A 954 42.86 -8.02 5.39
CA GLN A 954 43.57 -6.91 4.77
C GLN A 954 45.02 -7.28 4.43
N LYS A 955 45.73 -7.97 5.34
CA LYS A 955 47.10 -8.44 5.11
C LYS A 955 47.17 -9.39 3.90
N LEU A 956 46.27 -10.37 3.84
CA LEU A 956 46.18 -11.31 2.71
C LEU A 956 45.83 -10.58 1.41
N ALA A 957 44.93 -9.59 1.46
CA ALA A 957 44.52 -8.85 0.29
C ALA A 957 45.68 -8.10 -0.40
N GLN A 958 46.72 -7.72 0.34
CA GLN A 958 47.94 -7.12 -0.23
C GLN A 958 48.86 -8.13 -0.94
N ASP A 959 48.67 -9.43 -0.74
CA ASP A 959 49.42 -10.49 -1.41
C ASP A 959 48.68 -10.99 -2.67
N ASP A 960 49.39 -11.02 -3.81
CA ASP A 960 48.89 -11.48 -5.11
C ASP A 960 49.10 -12.98 -5.36
N SER A 961 49.69 -13.72 -4.42
CA SER A 961 49.83 -15.17 -4.49
C SER A 961 48.50 -15.92 -4.53
N ASP A 962 48.48 -17.07 -5.22
CA ASP A 962 47.31 -17.96 -5.24
C ASP A 962 47.01 -18.56 -3.85
N ALA A 963 48.03 -18.75 -3.01
CA ALA A 963 47.85 -19.20 -1.62
C ALA A 963 47.07 -18.18 -0.78
N SER A 964 47.37 -16.88 -0.95
CA SER A 964 46.60 -15.81 -0.33
C SER A 964 45.17 -15.78 -0.85
N PHE A 965 44.98 -15.91 -2.16
CA PHE A 965 43.65 -15.94 -2.77
C PHE A 965 42.79 -17.12 -2.26
N GLN A 966 43.37 -18.31 -2.14
CA GLN A 966 42.70 -19.47 -1.54
C GLN A 966 42.32 -19.22 -0.08
N SER A 967 43.18 -18.55 0.69
CA SER A 967 42.88 -18.20 2.09
C SER A 967 41.74 -17.18 2.18
N LEU A 968 41.74 -16.15 1.31
CA LEU A 968 40.65 -15.18 1.21
C LEU A 968 39.33 -15.84 0.79
N GLN A 969 39.39 -16.84 -0.10
CA GLN A 969 38.21 -17.62 -0.48
C GLN A 969 37.62 -18.38 0.73
N ARG A 970 38.47 -18.91 1.61
CA ARG A 970 38.02 -19.54 2.86
C ARG A 970 37.35 -18.53 3.81
N TYR A 971 37.92 -17.33 3.96
CA TYR A 971 37.27 -16.26 4.71
C TYR A 971 35.92 -15.90 4.11
N PHE A 972 35.85 -15.73 2.79
CA PHE A 972 34.58 -15.46 2.11
C PHE A 972 33.53 -16.56 2.40
N LEU A 973 33.91 -17.83 2.30
CA LEU A 973 33.01 -18.96 2.58
C LEU A 973 32.55 -19.02 4.05
N GLU A 974 33.42 -18.71 5.01
CA GLU A 974 33.01 -18.63 6.42
C GLU A 974 32.12 -17.42 6.71
N GLY A 975 32.44 -16.25 6.15
CA GLY A 975 31.62 -15.05 6.29
C GLY A 975 30.21 -15.25 5.72
N SER A 976 30.12 -15.79 4.50
CA SER A 976 28.84 -16.14 3.87
C SER A 976 28.10 -17.27 4.60
N ARG A 977 28.79 -18.25 5.20
CA ARG A 977 28.15 -19.28 6.04
C ARG A 977 27.50 -18.70 7.30
N LEU A 978 28.20 -17.78 7.98
CA LEU A 978 27.80 -17.23 9.28
C LEU A 978 26.76 -16.12 9.15
N ALA A 979 26.89 -15.27 8.14
CA ALA A 979 26.01 -14.13 7.91
C ALA A 979 25.00 -14.33 6.78
N GLY A 980 25.18 -15.34 5.93
CA GLY A 980 24.30 -15.60 4.78
C GLY A 980 22.89 -16.00 5.21
N GLU A 981 21.91 -15.34 4.59
CA GLU A 981 20.49 -15.50 4.94
C GLU A 981 19.70 -16.19 3.82
N THR A 982 20.15 -17.39 3.47
CA THR A 982 19.53 -18.19 2.41
C THR A 982 18.54 -19.19 2.97
N ALA A 983 17.46 -19.45 2.25
CA ALA A 983 16.48 -20.48 2.56
C ALA A 983 16.04 -21.21 1.30
N VAL A 984 15.50 -22.41 1.48
CA VAL A 984 14.95 -23.22 0.38
C VAL A 984 13.58 -23.72 0.78
N VAL A 985 12.60 -23.54 -0.11
CA VAL A 985 11.25 -24.08 0.07
C VAL A 985 11.04 -25.30 -0.83
N ARG A 986 10.39 -26.33 -0.30
CA ARG A 986 9.92 -27.50 -1.06
C ARG A 986 8.47 -27.82 -0.71
N ALA A 987 7.73 -28.40 -1.64
CA ALA A 987 6.38 -28.93 -1.39
C ALA A 987 6.40 -30.45 -1.34
N ALA A 988 5.71 -31.04 -0.37
CA ALA A 988 5.59 -32.50 -0.28
C ALA A 988 4.63 -33.02 -1.37
N ALA A 989 5.07 -34.00 -2.17
CA ALA A 989 4.25 -34.64 -3.19
C ALA A 989 3.29 -35.71 -2.63
N LYS A 990 3.55 -36.19 -1.41
CA LYS A 990 2.80 -37.22 -0.71
C LYS A 990 2.92 -37.02 0.80
N ASP A 991 1.99 -37.56 1.57
CA ASP A 991 2.08 -37.60 3.03
C ASP A 991 3.41 -38.25 3.45
N THR A 992 4.15 -37.58 4.32
CA THR A 992 5.47 -38.02 4.79
C THR A 992 5.73 -37.55 6.21
N THR A 993 6.74 -38.14 6.83
CA THR A 993 7.19 -37.80 8.18
C THR A 993 8.68 -37.52 8.17
N VAL A 994 9.09 -36.39 8.75
CA VAL A 994 10.49 -35.98 8.90
C VAL A 994 10.79 -35.77 10.38
N THR A 995 11.96 -36.22 10.85
CA THR A 995 12.43 -35.92 12.21
C THR A 995 13.56 -34.91 12.13
N ASP A 996 13.38 -33.74 12.75
CA ASP A 996 14.34 -32.64 12.78
C ASP A 996 14.47 -32.11 14.21
N SER A 997 15.69 -32.04 14.73
CA SER A 997 15.99 -31.51 16.07
C SER A 997 15.18 -32.15 17.20
N GLY A 998 15.00 -33.47 17.11
CA GLY A 998 14.21 -34.25 18.06
C GLY A 998 12.69 -34.06 17.96
N ARG A 999 12.20 -33.29 16.99
CA ARG A 999 10.77 -33.11 16.69
C ARG A 999 10.38 -33.94 15.47
N THR A 1000 9.25 -34.65 15.57
CA THR A 1000 8.62 -35.31 14.41
C THR A 1000 7.64 -34.35 13.74
N LEU A 1001 7.87 -34.07 12.45
CA LEU A 1001 7.03 -33.27 11.57
C LEU A 1001 6.21 -34.21 10.69
N ASN A 1002 4.88 -34.12 10.76
CA ASN A 1002 3.99 -34.83 9.86
C ASN A 1002 3.55 -33.86 8.77
N ILE A 1003 4.01 -34.10 7.54
CA ILE A 1003 3.83 -33.20 6.41
C ILE A 1003 2.84 -33.84 5.44
N LYS A 1004 1.74 -33.13 5.15
CA LYS A 1004 0.71 -33.59 4.21
C LYS A 1004 1.10 -33.28 2.76
N ALA A 1005 0.57 -34.06 1.83
CA ALA A 1005 0.70 -33.76 0.40
C ALA A 1005 0.23 -32.31 0.11
N GLY A 1006 1.06 -31.53 -0.58
CA GLY A 1006 0.86 -30.11 -0.88
C GLY A 1006 1.41 -29.14 0.16
N GLU A 1007 1.71 -29.58 1.39
CA GLU A 1007 2.31 -28.72 2.40
C GLU A 1007 3.76 -28.38 2.05
N LYS A 1008 4.18 -27.18 2.43
CA LYS A 1008 5.53 -26.67 2.19
C LYS A 1008 6.44 -26.94 3.39
N VAL A 1009 7.71 -27.20 3.14
CA VAL A 1009 8.79 -27.18 4.13
C VAL A 1009 9.72 -26.01 3.84
N PHE A 1010 10.07 -25.27 4.87
CA PHE A 1010 11.04 -24.18 4.82
C PHE A 1010 12.35 -24.66 5.43
N ILE A 1011 13.39 -24.75 4.61
CA ILE A 1011 14.71 -25.23 5.00
C ILE A 1011 15.57 -24.02 5.33
N ASN A 1012 15.83 -23.82 6.62
CA ASN A 1012 16.64 -22.72 7.12
C ASN A 1012 18.13 -23.07 6.97
N LEU A 1013 18.71 -22.69 5.83
CA LEU A 1013 20.12 -22.99 5.53
C LEU A 1013 21.08 -22.21 6.44
N ARG A 1014 20.65 -21.10 7.03
CA ARG A 1014 21.44 -20.37 8.04
C ARG A 1014 21.59 -21.20 9.30
N ALA A 1015 20.49 -21.74 9.83
CA ALA A 1015 20.52 -22.61 11.01
C ALA A 1015 21.31 -23.90 10.73
N ALA A 1016 21.10 -24.54 9.58
CA ALA A 1016 21.87 -25.72 9.16
C ALA A 1016 23.37 -25.43 9.02
N SER A 1017 23.73 -24.21 8.62
CA SER A 1017 25.11 -23.74 8.53
C SER A 1017 25.78 -23.53 9.90
N HIS A 1018 25.01 -23.58 10.99
CA HIS A 1018 25.49 -23.51 12.38
C HIS A 1018 25.29 -24.82 13.15
N ASP A 1019 25.00 -25.93 12.45
CA ASP A 1019 24.81 -27.23 13.07
C ASP A 1019 26.13 -27.75 13.65
N PRO A 1020 26.27 -27.92 14.98
CA PRO A 1020 27.51 -28.35 15.61
C PRO A 1020 27.91 -29.79 15.24
N ALA A 1021 26.99 -30.61 14.72
CA ALA A 1021 27.30 -31.96 14.27
C ALA A 1021 28.20 -31.97 13.02
N ILE A 1022 28.11 -30.93 12.19
CA ILE A 1022 28.90 -30.77 10.96
C ILE A 1022 29.97 -29.69 11.13
N PHE A 1023 29.66 -28.65 11.91
CA PHE A 1023 30.51 -27.50 12.15
C PHE A 1023 30.92 -27.42 13.63
N PRO A 1024 31.99 -28.13 14.06
CA PRO A 1024 32.57 -27.90 15.38
C PRO A 1024 32.89 -26.41 15.57
N ASN A 1025 32.56 -25.86 16.74
CA ASN A 1025 32.57 -24.41 17.02
C ASN A 1025 31.83 -23.62 15.93
N PRO A 1026 30.50 -23.80 15.79
CA PRO A 1026 29.76 -23.37 14.61
C PRO A 1026 29.72 -21.85 14.41
N ASP A 1027 29.84 -21.08 15.49
CA ASP A 1027 29.78 -19.61 15.49
C ASP A 1027 31.17 -18.96 15.19
N GLU A 1028 32.22 -19.77 15.02
CA GLU A 1028 33.61 -19.31 14.78
C GLU A 1028 34.05 -19.51 13.33
N VAL A 1029 34.92 -18.61 12.85
CA VAL A 1029 35.58 -18.71 11.53
C VAL A 1029 36.68 -19.76 11.58
N ASP A 1030 36.54 -20.80 10.77
CA ASP A 1030 37.57 -21.83 10.58
C ASP A 1030 37.87 -22.05 9.08
N LEU A 1031 39.11 -21.78 8.67
CA LEU A 1031 39.55 -21.87 7.28
C LEU A 1031 39.82 -23.31 6.82
N ASN A 1032 39.87 -24.27 7.75
CA ASN A 1032 40.21 -25.67 7.46
C ASN A 1032 38.98 -26.55 7.21
N ARG A 1033 37.76 -25.99 7.24
CA ARG A 1033 36.54 -26.78 7.04
C ARG A 1033 36.52 -27.44 5.65
N PRO A 1034 35.90 -28.63 5.49
CA PRO A 1034 35.77 -29.25 4.17
C PRO A 1034 35.02 -28.35 3.18
N MET A 1035 35.48 -28.24 1.94
CA MET A 1035 34.82 -27.37 0.94
C MET A 1035 33.39 -27.80 0.60
N ASP A 1036 33.08 -29.08 0.76
CA ASP A 1036 31.77 -29.66 0.44
C ASP A 1036 30.76 -29.54 1.59
N SER A 1037 31.15 -29.00 2.75
CA SER A 1037 30.22 -28.76 3.85
C SER A 1037 29.41 -27.46 3.69
N TYR A 1038 29.80 -26.56 2.79
CA TYR A 1038 29.09 -25.30 2.58
C TYR A 1038 27.84 -25.49 1.71
N ILE A 1039 26.66 -25.39 2.33
CA ILE A 1039 25.36 -25.61 1.66
C ILE A 1039 24.49 -24.35 1.51
N HIS A 1040 24.97 -23.18 1.92
CA HIS A 1040 24.21 -21.91 1.89
C HIS A 1040 23.82 -21.46 0.47
N LEU A 1041 24.39 -22.05 -0.59
CA LEU A 1041 23.99 -21.82 -1.99
C LEU A 1041 23.17 -22.99 -2.57
N GLY A 1042 22.47 -23.72 -1.71
CA GLY A 1042 21.70 -24.91 -2.04
C GLY A 1042 22.57 -26.16 -2.20
N TYR A 1043 21.92 -27.32 -2.27
CA TYR A 1043 22.56 -28.62 -2.33
C TYR A 1043 21.76 -29.59 -3.21
N GLY A 1044 22.43 -30.61 -3.76
CA GLY A 1044 21.79 -31.61 -4.62
C GLY A 1044 21.46 -31.10 -6.04
N PRO A 1045 20.43 -31.66 -6.71
CA PRO A 1045 20.07 -31.35 -8.10
C PRO A 1045 19.80 -29.86 -8.38
N HIS A 1046 19.36 -29.13 -7.35
CA HIS A 1046 19.03 -27.70 -7.40
C HIS A 1046 20.10 -26.80 -6.77
N GLN A 1047 21.31 -27.32 -6.52
CA GLN A 1047 22.44 -26.50 -6.10
C GLN A 1047 22.68 -25.37 -7.12
N CYS A 1048 22.99 -24.16 -6.63
CA CYS A 1048 23.26 -23.00 -7.48
C CYS A 1048 24.27 -23.35 -8.58
N LEU A 1049 23.87 -23.19 -9.85
CA LEU A 1049 24.73 -23.45 -11.00
C LEU A 1049 26.00 -22.58 -10.95
N GLY A 1050 25.85 -21.34 -10.47
CA GLY A 1050 26.93 -20.36 -10.37
C GLY A 1050 27.89 -20.56 -9.21
N LEU A 1051 27.73 -21.59 -8.36
CA LEU A 1051 28.55 -21.77 -7.15
C LEU A 1051 30.07 -21.74 -7.42
N PRO A 1052 30.63 -22.42 -8.44
CA PRO A 1052 32.06 -22.35 -8.74
C PRO A 1052 32.53 -20.92 -9.07
N MET A 1053 31.69 -20.17 -9.79
CA MET A 1053 31.96 -18.79 -10.17
C MET A 1053 31.86 -17.85 -8.96
N ALA A 1054 30.80 -17.97 -8.16
CA ALA A 1054 30.56 -17.14 -6.97
C ALA A 1054 31.73 -17.18 -5.98
N LYS A 1055 32.35 -18.36 -5.80
CA LYS A 1055 33.55 -18.51 -4.95
C LYS A 1055 34.74 -17.67 -5.44
N ILE A 1056 34.85 -17.41 -6.74
CA ILE A 1056 35.95 -16.65 -7.32
C ILE A 1056 35.58 -15.16 -7.33
N THR A 1057 34.40 -14.83 -7.84
CA THR A 1057 33.93 -13.43 -8.01
C THR A 1057 33.87 -12.69 -6.68
N LEU A 1058 33.25 -13.29 -5.68
CA LEU A 1058 33.07 -12.66 -4.37
C LEU A 1058 34.38 -12.58 -3.59
N THR A 1059 35.29 -13.54 -3.78
CA THR A 1059 36.67 -13.44 -3.26
C THR A 1059 37.45 -12.30 -3.91
N CYS A 1060 37.34 -12.11 -5.23
CA CYS A 1060 37.95 -10.96 -5.91
C CYS A 1060 37.45 -9.64 -5.34
N MET A 1061 36.14 -9.50 -5.19
CA MET A 1061 35.53 -8.29 -4.66
C MET A 1061 35.97 -8.04 -3.21
N LEU A 1062 35.94 -9.06 -2.35
CA LEU A 1062 36.43 -8.98 -0.96
C LEU A 1062 37.91 -8.55 -0.93
N LYS A 1063 38.74 -9.12 -1.80
CA LYS A 1063 40.16 -8.78 -1.90
C LYS A 1063 40.35 -7.31 -2.27
N GLU A 1064 39.69 -6.82 -3.32
CA GLU A 1064 39.85 -5.42 -3.76
C GLU A 1064 39.32 -4.42 -2.73
N VAL A 1065 38.24 -4.74 -2.02
CA VAL A 1065 37.73 -3.89 -0.93
C VAL A 1065 38.64 -3.91 0.28
N ALA A 1066 39.17 -5.08 0.66
CA ALA A 1066 40.12 -5.19 1.77
C ALA A 1066 41.48 -4.53 1.49
N ARG A 1067 41.80 -4.22 0.23
CA ARG A 1067 43.00 -3.42 -0.14
C ARG A 1067 42.90 -1.96 0.26
N LEU A 1068 41.69 -1.44 0.45
CA LEU A 1068 41.47 -0.05 0.81
C LEU A 1068 42.10 0.27 2.17
N LYS A 1069 42.95 1.29 2.18
CA LYS A 1069 43.77 1.68 3.33
C LYS A 1069 42.89 2.26 4.44
N ASN A 1070 42.96 1.66 5.62
CA ASN A 1070 42.18 2.10 6.78
C ASN A 1070 40.66 2.17 6.49
N LEU A 1071 40.15 1.20 5.72
CA LEU A 1071 38.72 1.06 5.44
C LEU A 1071 37.92 0.94 6.74
N ARG A 1072 36.88 1.76 6.86
CA ARG A 1072 36.00 1.82 8.02
C ARG A 1072 34.58 2.23 7.60
N PRO A 1073 33.53 1.92 8.39
CA PRO A 1073 32.20 2.45 8.13
C PRO A 1073 32.16 3.98 8.24
N ALA A 1074 31.26 4.62 7.50
CA ALA A 1074 30.97 6.05 7.65
C ALA A 1074 30.40 6.36 9.05
N ALA A 1075 30.47 7.62 9.47
CA ALA A 1075 29.90 8.02 10.76
C ALA A 1075 28.35 8.04 10.72
N GLY A 1076 27.72 7.73 11.85
CA GLY A 1076 26.25 7.81 12.01
C GLY A 1076 25.50 6.66 11.35
N GLU A 1077 24.24 6.89 10.96
CA GLU A 1077 23.38 5.86 10.36
C GLU A 1077 23.88 5.39 8.98
N GLN A 1078 24.57 6.25 8.21
CA GLN A 1078 25.10 5.88 6.90
C GLN A 1078 26.15 4.75 6.92
N GLY A 1079 26.84 4.56 8.05
CA GLY A 1079 27.81 3.48 8.23
C GLY A 1079 27.23 2.20 8.83
N LYS A 1080 25.90 2.07 8.86
CA LYS A 1080 25.20 0.89 9.37
C LYS A 1080 24.39 0.26 8.27
N LEU A 1081 24.23 -1.06 8.33
CA LEU A 1081 23.26 -1.75 7.51
C LEU A 1081 21.92 -1.80 8.26
N HIS A 1082 20.88 -1.23 7.68
CA HIS A 1082 19.56 -1.15 8.29
C HIS A 1082 18.77 -2.43 8.02
N LYS A 1083 18.42 -3.15 9.09
CA LYS A 1083 17.67 -4.39 9.03
C LYS A 1083 16.94 -4.65 10.35
N VAL A 1084 15.85 -5.39 10.27
CA VAL A 1084 15.07 -5.83 11.43
C VAL A 1084 15.08 -7.35 11.48
N GLU A 1085 15.21 -7.89 12.69
CA GLU A 1085 15.06 -9.32 12.92
C GLU A 1085 13.60 -9.75 12.68
N LYS A 1086 13.41 -10.86 11.98
CA LYS A 1086 12.12 -11.50 11.72
C LYS A 1086 12.17 -12.91 12.27
N GLU A 1087 11.56 -13.09 13.44
CA GLU A 1087 11.36 -14.40 14.05
C GLU A 1087 10.23 -15.12 13.29
N MET A 1088 10.57 -16.13 12.49
CA MET A 1088 9.57 -16.92 11.76
C MET A 1088 8.95 -17.99 12.66
N TYR A 1089 9.72 -18.50 13.63
CA TYR A 1089 9.25 -19.49 14.61
C TYR A 1089 9.76 -19.13 16.01
N PRO A 1090 8.91 -19.25 17.05
CA PRO A 1090 9.31 -18.92 18.42
C PRO A 1090 10.56 -19.67 18.89
N GLY A 1091 11.53 -18.94 19.42
CA GLY A 1091 12.75 -19.49 20.02
C GLY A 1091 13.85 -19.89 19.01
N GLU A 1092 13.82 -19.34 17.79
CA GLU A 1092 14.90 -19.53 16.82
C GLU A 1092 16.20 -18.84 17.27
N LYS A 1093 17.30 -19.61 17.34
CA LYS A 1093 18.64 -19.06 17.66
C LYS A 1093 19.22 -18.22 16.50
N TYR A 1094 18.86 -18.54 15.26
CA TYR A 1094 19.40 -17.93 14.05
C TYR A 1094 18.27 -17.39 13.15
N PRO A 1095 17.64 -16.27 13.56
CA PRO A 1095 16.54 -15.67 12.82
C PRO A 1095 17.01 -15.04 11.50
N TYR A 1096 16.05 -14.78 10.62
CA TYR A 1096 16.28 -14.00 9.40
C TYR A 1096 16.14 -12.51 9.67
N HIS A 1097 16.63 -11.70 8.77
CA HIS A 1097 16.41 -10.26 8.79
C HIS A 1097 15.67 -9.81 7.54
N ALA A 1098 14.76 -8.85 7.72
CA ALA A 1098 14.26 -8.03 6.63
C ALA A 1098 15.12 -6.76 6.59
N TYR A 1099 15.76 -6.48 5.45
CA TYR A 1099 16.54 -5.26 5.27
C TYR A 1099 15.61 -4.08 5.01
N LEU A 1100 16.10 -2.87 5.22
CA LEU A 1100 15.40 -1.63 4.86
C LEU A 1100 16.11 -0.99 3.67
N THR A 1101 15.32 -0.38 2.79
CA THR A 1101 15.83 0.53 1.75
C THR A 1101 16.55 1.72 2.39
N GLU A 1102 17.28 2.49 1.59
CA GLU A 1102 17.98 3.70 2.05
C GLU A 1102 17.06 4.73 2.71
N ASN A 1103 15.82 4.80 2.22
CA ASN A 1103 14.77 5.67 2.77
C ASN A 1103 14.09 5.08 4.00
N TRP A 1104 14.33 3.80 4.32
CA TRP A 1104 13.62 3.04 5.35
C TRP A 1104 12.10 3.03 5.11
N ASP A 1105 11.69 3.13 3.84
CA ASP A 1105 10.29 3.26 3.42
C ASP A 1105 9.65 1.91 3.10
N MET A 1106 10.43 0.85 2.95
CA MET A 1106 9.95 -0.51 2.77
C MET A 1106 10.97 -1.54 3.23
N TYR A 1107 10.47 -2.74 3.54
CA TYR A 1107 11.34 -3.90 3.66
C TYR A 1107 11.84 -4.34 2.28
N PHE A 1108 13.11 -4.68 2.24
CA PHE A 1108 13.79 -5.24 1.09
C PHE A 1108 14.42 -6.58 1.48
N PRO A 1109 14.41 -7.59 0.60
CA PRO A 1109 14.93 -8.92 0.94
C PRO A 1109 16.46 -8.98 1.04
N PHE A 1110 17.19 -7.97 0.55
CA PHE A 1110 18.65 -7.97 0.46
C PHE A 1110 19.27 -6.73 1.12
N PRO A 1111 20.55 -6.77 1.54
CA PRO A 1111 21.30 -5.58 1.93
C PRO A 1111 21.21 -4.48 0.87
N CYS A 1112 20.79 -3.28 1.27
CA CYS A 1112 20.59 -2.17 0.33
C CYS A 1112 21.83 -1.26 0.24
N ALA A 1113 22.34 -0.80 1.38
CA ALA A 1113 23.32 0.28 1.44
C ALA A 1113 24.24 0.16 2.67
N LEU A 1114 25.51 0.50 2.48
CA LEU A 1114 26.49 0.65 3.56
C LEU A 1114 27.59 1.61 3.10
N LYS A 1115 27.62 2.82 3.64
CA LYS A 1115 28.68 3.78 3.32
C LYS A 1115 29.94 3.48 4.12
N VAL A 1116 31.07 3.44 3.42
CA VAL A 1116 32.39 3.21 3.99
C VAL A 1116 33.35 4.32 3.56
N CYS A 1117 34.36 4.57 4.39
CA CYS A 1117 35.40 5.55 4.17
C CYS A 1117 36.79 4.92 4.24
N TRP A 1118 37.76 5.44 3.48
CA TRP A 1118 39.16 5.03 3.55
C TRP A 1118 40.08 6.22 3.27
N ASP A 1119 41.35 6.06 3.62
CA ASP A 1119 42.37 7.10 3.47
C ASP A 1119 43.09 6.96 2.13
N ASP A 1120 43.66 8.06 1.63
CA ASP A 1120 44.50 8.10 0.42
C ASP A 1120 45.73 7.17 0.49
#